data_AF-A0A846EJF5-F1
#
_entry.id   AF-A0A846EJF5-F1
#
_cell.length_a   1.000
_cell.length_b   1.000
_cell.length_c   1.000
_cell.angle_alpha   90.00
_cell.angle_beta   90.00
_cell.angle_gamma   90.00
#
_symmetry.space_group_name_H-M   'P 1'
#
loop_
_entity.id
_entity.type
_entity.pdbx_description
1 polymer ?
#
loop_
_entity_poly.entity_id
_entity_poly.type
_entity_poly.pdbx_seq_one_letter_code
_entity_poly.pdbx_strand_id
1 'polypeptide(L)'
;MTDFRLQILHTSDLEGGVEAISVAPNFAAIVDNLEDSVDNSITLSAGDNYLAGPFFNAAGDRIFRDNDIFNDLYNELFNLPNATINDSYGGLREGGGRVDISIMNIIGFDASAIGNHEFDFGSDAFGDIISPDFRGAGLGDDRWVGSQFPYLSANLDFSADNSLSGLFTADILPNTAFQTDPTASLAGTTTPKIAPATIIEEGGEQIGVVGATTQLLESISSPSGTTVQGTNSNDMDALAAILQPVINQLQGQGINKIVVVSHLQQIALEQELITKLNGVDVVVAGGSDTILANDDDSLRSGDTAGNTYPIVTTNADGDPAVIVSTDGEYAYVGRLVVDFDANGILVDGNGNPLDEVSDLDLGLNGPVATTDEQVAALWGSTDAAFAAGTKGNQVQQLTNVVEGLVAAQDSNVFGQTEVFIEGRREQVRTQETTLGNLSADANLAFAQTVDPTVQVSIKNGGGIRAAIGEVDPVGTLLPPQENTFSGKQTGEISQLDIVNSLRFNNGLSLLTVTAAELEEILEHGVAASGDGATPGQFPQVSGVKFSFDSNLEVGDRIRSLAIVNPETDEVVDIIVEDGEVVGDANREIRLVTLNFLAGGGDNYPFPEFGENRVDIFQPDDAPRTGVATFAADGSEQDTLAEYLADNFPIGGDAAFNTVETSPEADTRIQNLNFREDTVLDITPELVAGTPNADILIGGRDFDGLGDLIFTGAGADQVDVPFAGTIARDNRIFTGSNNDIIDVGNRDRAFGGSGDDILDATDATGYRLSGGTGNDTLFLGTDGRAFGGEGDDEFYVQEGGGNIIAGGTGADQFWILSDDPALLDTPNTVVDFEMGVDVLGIQNQGADFGFDDLILGGNEIMIGSQTIATLNGFDTASLTAADFAFM
;
A
#
# COMPACT_ATOMS: atom_id res chain seq x y z
N MET A 1 16.30 -56.00 16.11
CA MET A 1 17.27 -55.97 14.99
C MET A 1 16.78 -54.87 14.09
N THR A 2 17.64 -53.91 13.78
CA THR A 2 17.36 -52.83 12.84
C THR A 2 17.08 -53.45 11.47
N ASP A 3 15.96 -53.08 10.85
CA ASP A 3 15.50 -53.63 9.57
C ASP A 3 15.68 -52.61 8.43
N PHE A 4 15.54 -51.32 8.74
CA PHE A 4 15.66 -50.23 7.76
C PHE A 4 16.29 -48.99 8.39
N ARG A 5 17.35 -48.45 7.78
CA ARG A 5 17.96 -47.17 8.16
C ARG A 5 17.54 -46.12 7.16
N LEU A 6 17.06 -44.96 7.61
CA LEU A 6 16.65 -43.85 6.77
C LEU A 6 17.43 -42.59 7.13
N GLN A 7 17.95 -41.91 6.11
CA GLN A 7 18.39 -40.53 6.21
C GLN A 7 17.28 -39.60 5.68
N ILE A 8 17.00 -38.55 6.45
CA ILE A 8 16.16 -37.44 6.03
C ILE A 8 17.04 -36.20 6.03
N LEU A 9 17.35 -35.71 4.84
CA LEU A 9 17.89 -34.38 4.64
C LEU A 9 16.70 -33.42 4.64
N HIS A 10 16.77 -32.36 5.43
CA HIS A 10 15.63 -31.45 5.55
C HIS A 10 16.04 -30.00 5.72
N THR A 11 15.08 -29.13 5.45
CA THR A 11 15.18 -27.68 5.57
C THR A 11 13.77 -27.08 5.62
N SER A 12 13.69 -25.79 5.90
CA SER A 12 12.49 -24.98 5.85
C SER A 12 12.92 -23.55 5.50
N ASP A 13 11.97 -22.68 5.18
CA ASP A 13 12.20 -21.24 5.12
C ASP A 13 13.35 -20.88 4.14
N LEU A 14 13.34 -21.50 2.95
CA LEU A 14 14.36 -21.31 1.92
C LEU A 14 14.30 -19.92 1.26
N GLU A 15 13.39 -19.05 1.68
CA GLU A 15 13.15 -17.68 1.23
C GLU A 15 14.38 -16.76 1.28
N GLY A 16 15.34 -17.03 0.40
CA GLY A 16 16.68 -16.50 0.51
C GLY A 16 16.78 -15.01 0.25
N GLY A 17 17.36 -14.28 1.20
CA GLY A 17 17.78 -12.90 1.05
C GLY A 17 19.06 -12.76 0.21
N VAL A 18 19.76 -11.64 0.39
CA VAL A 18 21.01 -11.37 -0.36
C VAL A 18 22.13 -12.33 0.06
N GLU A 19 22.21 -12.71 1.34
CA GLU A 19 23.23 -13.66 1.82
C GLU A 19 23.07 -15.02 1.14
N ALA A 20 21.83 -15.48 0.98
CA ALA A 20 21.49 -16.77 0.37
C ALA A 20 22.04 -16.93 -1.07
N ILE A 21 22.29 -15.86 -1.82
CA ILE A 21 22.95 -15.90 -3.14
C ILE A 21 24.30 -16.63 -3.06
N SER A 22 25.06 -16.39 -1.99
CA SER A 22 26.35 -17.03 -1.76
C SER A 22 26.25 -18.40 -1.08
N VAL A 23 25.16 -18.63 -0.34
CA VAL A 23 25.01 -19.80 0.55
C VAL A 23 24.27 -20.97 -0.11
N ALA A 24 23.28 -20.71 -0.97
CA ALA A 24 22.51 -21.74 -1.66
C ALA A 24 23.39 -22.72 -2.49
N PRO A 25 24.48 -22.29 -3.17
CA PRO A 25 25.39 -23.22 -3.83
C PRO A 25 26.09 -24.19 -2.85
N ASN A 26 26.49 -23.70 -1.67
CA ASN A 26 27.07 -24.52 -0.61
C ASN A 26 26.05 -25.52 -0.06
N PHE A 27 24.80 -25.07 0.16
CA PHE A 27 23.69 -25.95 0.54
C PHE A 27 23.54 -27.10 -0.44
N ALA A 28 23.43 -26.79 -1.74
CA ALA A 28 23.26 -27.80 -2.79
C ALA A 28 24.44 -28.77 -2.85
N ALA A 29 25.67 -28.27 -2.73
CA ALA A 29 26.87 -29.12 -2.64
C ALA A 29 26.86 -30.05 -1.42
N ILE A 30 26.39 -29.57 -0.26
CA ILE A 30 26.30 -30.39 0.95
C ILE A 30 25.27 -31.50 0.77
N VAL A 31 24.07 -31.18 0.25
CA VAL A 31 23.04 -32.19 -0.05
C VAL A 31 23.57 -33.24 -1.04
N ASP A 32 24.19 -32.82 -2.14
CA ASP A 32 24.79 -33.67 -3.18
C ASP A 32 25.81 -34.68 -2.62
N ASN A 33 26.56 -34.29 -1.57
CA ASN A 33 27.47 -35.24 -0.91
C ASN A 33 26.76 -36.16 0.09
N LEU A 34 25.84 -35.59 0.87
CA LEU A 34 25.21 -36.29 1.98
C LEU A 34 24.16 -37.30 1.51
N GLU A 35 23.47 -37.06 0.41
CA GLU A 35 22.41 -37.94 -0.09
C GLU A 35 22.92 -39.36 -0.40
N ASP A 36 24.17 -39.48 -0.83
CA ASP A 36 24.84 -40.76 -1.10
C ASP A 36 25.59 -41.35 0.13
N SER A 37 25.55 -40.67 1.28
CA SER A 37 26.34 -41.06 2.47
C SER A 37 25.69 -42.16 3.31
N VAL A 38 24.40 -42.42 3.10
CA VAL A 38 23.61 -43.49 3.72
C VAL A 38 22.79 -44.16 2.62
N ASP A 39 22.62 -45.49 2.68
CA ASP A 39 22.02 -46.28 1.59
C ASP A 39 20.60 -45.85 1.19
N ASN A 40 19.83 -45.25 2.12
CA ASN A 40 18.47 -44.80 1.90
C ASN A 40 18.36 -43.34 2.37
N SER A 41 18.11 -42.41 1.44
CA SER A 41 18.06 -40.98 1.75
C SER A 41 16.91 -40.31 1.04
N ILE A 42 16.17 -39.46 1.76
CA ILE A 42 15.13 -38.59 1.21
C ILE A 42 15.42 -37.13 1.57
N THR A 43 14.97 -36.20 0.73
CA THR A 43 15.16 -34.75 0.93
C THR A 43 13.82 -34.03 1.00
N LEU A 44 13.53 -33.37 2.12
CA LEU A 44 12.23 -32.78 2.41
C LEU A 44 12.34 -31.29 2.74
N SER A 45 11.36 -30.49 2.32
CA SER A 45 11.21 -29.10 2.77
C SER A 45 9.94 -28.95 3.61
N ALA A 46 10.00 -28.11 4.65
CA ALA A 46 8.84 -27.75 5.47
C ALA A 46 8.14 -26.45 5.02
N GLY A 47 8.31 -25.99 3.78
CA GLY A 47 7.57 -24.85 3.21
C GLY A 47 8.30 -23.50 3.31
N ASP A 48 7.66 -22.43 2.84
CA ASP A 48 8.25 -21.10 2.62
C ASP A 48 9.51 -21.19 1.75
N ASN A 49 9.34 -21.79 0.58
CA ASN A 49 10.44 -22.06 -0.34
C ASN A 49 10.88 -20.82 -1.14
N TYR A 50 10.04 -19.80 -1.20
CA TYR A 50 10.31 -18.54 -1.86
C TYR A 50 9.51 -17.41 -1.21
N LEU A 51 10.09 -16.21 -1.28
CA LEU A 51 9.48 -14.93 -0.91
C LEU A 51 9.89 -13.88 -1.94
N ALA A 52 9.30 -12.71 -1.87
CA ALA A 52 9.75 -11.49 -2.53
C ALA A 52 11.24 -11.13 -2.22
N GLY A 53 12.19 -11.81 -2.84
CA GLY A 53 13.63 -11.62 -2.62
C GLY A 53 14.44 -11.53 -3.93
N PRO A 54 15.79 -11.50 -3.82
CA PRO A 54 16.68 -11.44 -4.97
C PRO A 54 16.42 -12.56 -5.99
N PHE A 55 16.22 -13.80 -5.55
CA PHE A 55 15.94 -14.93 -6.43
C PHE A 55 14.61 -14.78 -7.17
N PHE A 56 13.53 -14.58 -6.41
CA PHE A 56 12.19 -14.43 -6.96
C PHE A 56 12.12 -13.28 -7.98
N ASN A 57 12.65 -12.11 -7.62
CA ASN A 57 12.61 -10.93 -8.50
C ASN A 57 13.49 -11.13 -9.74
N ALA A 58 14.73 -11.61 -9.56
CA ALA A 58 15.64 -11.82 -10.67
C ALA A 58 15.09 -12.85 -11.67
N ALA A 59 14.40 -13.88 -11.19
CA ALA A 59 13.80 -14.90 -12.02
C ALA A 59 12.80 -14.34 -13.05
N GLY A 60 12.19 -13.18 -12.77
CA GLY A 60 11.29 -12.45 -13.69
C GLY A 60 12.01 -11.63 -14.77
N ASP A 61 13.34 -11.48 -14.69
CA ASP A 61 14.10 -10.68 -15.64
C ASP A 61 14.35 -11.44 -16.96
N ARG A 62 14.27 -10.70 -18.06
CA ARG A 62 14.48 -11.22 -19.42
C ARG A 62 15.85 -11.84 -19.63
N ILE A 63 16.85 -11.54 -18.81
CA ILE A 63 18.19 -12.14 -18.87
C ILE A 63 18.13 -13.67 -18.86
N PHE A 64 17.18 -14.26 -18.12
CA PHE A 64 17.01 -15.71 -18.07
C PHE A 64 16.58 -16.30 -19.42
N ARG A 65 15.79 -15.56 -20.19
CA ARG A 65 15.37 -15.94 -21.54
C ARG A 65 16.43 -15.60 -22.58
N ASP A 66 16.93 -14.37 -22.57
CA ASP A 66 17.78 -13.85 -23.64
C ASP A 66 19.18 -14.51 -23.65
N ASN A 67 19.59 -15.10 -22.52
CA ASN A 67 20.82 -15.88 -22.37
C ASN A 67 20.60 -17.39 -22.19
N ASP A 68 19.40 -17.91 -22.48
CA ASP A 68 19.08 -19.35 -22.45
C ASP A 68 19.32 -20.04 -21.08
N ILE A 69 19.35 -19.30 -19.96
CA ILE A 69 19.77 -19.79 -18.64
C ILE A 69 18.97 -21.02 -18.19
N PHE A 70 17.63 -20.95 -18.22
CA PHE A 70 16.80 -22.09 -17.85
C PHE A 70 16.88 -23.24 -18.88
N ASN A 71 17.04 -22.92 -20.16
CA ASN A 71 17.17 -23.95 -21.21
C ASN A 71 18.43 -24.78 -20.96
N ASP A 72 19.57 -24.12 -20.77
CA ASP A 72 20.86 -24.77 -20.51
C ASP A 72 20.80 -25.60 -19.22
N LEU A 73 20.27 -25.02 -18.14
CA LEU A 73 20.11 -25.70 -16.87
C LEU A 73 19.29 -27.00 -16.99
N TYR A 74 18.06 -26.91 -17.52
CA TYR A 74 17.18 -28.08 -17.55
C TYR A 74 17.61 -29.10 -18.61
N ASN A 75 18.27 -28.67 -19.69
CA ASN A 75 18.90 -29.60 -20.62
C ASN A 75 20.05 -30.37 -19.94
N GLU A 76 20.83 -29.72 -19.07
CA GLU A 76 21.86 -30.39 -18.26
C GLU A 76 21.23 -31.33 -17.23
N LEU A 77 20.27 -30.85 -16.43
CA LEU A 77 19.60 -31.60 -15.36
C LEU A 77 18.97 -32.91 -15.89
N PHE A 78 18.30 -32.85 -17.04
CA PHE A 78 17.67 -34.03 -17.66
C PHE A 78 18.59 -34.75 -18.66
N ASN A 79 19.85 -34.36 -18.78
CA ASN A 79 20.83 -34.96 -19.70
C ASN A 79 20.31 -35.07 -21.15
N LEU A 80 19.72 -33.98 -21.64
CA LEU A 80 19.11 -33.89 -22.97
C LEU A 80 20.16 -33.63 -24.06
N PRO A 81 19.98 -34.18 -25.28
CA PRO A 81 20.94 -34.03 -26.36
C PRO A 81 20.94 -32.59 -26.93
N ASN A 82 22.14 -32.05 -27.15
CA ASN A 82 22.34 -30.84 -27.93
C ASN A 82 22.11 -31.09 -29.43
N ALA A 83 20.85 -31.24 -29.87
CA ALA A 83 20.37 -30.92 -31.23
C ALA A 83 18.99 -31.53 -31.55
N THR A 84 17.91 -30.76 -31.38
CA THR A 84 16.78 -30.49 -32.32
C THR A 84 15.63 -29.84 -31.55
N ILE A 85 14.74 -29.10 -32.21
CA ILE A 85 13.60 -28.37 -31.60
C ILE A 85 12.66 -29.28 -30.77
N ASN A 86 12.73 -30.61 -30.91
CA ASN A 86 11.78 -31.51 -30.26
C ASN A 86 12.37 -32.28 -29.06
N ASP A 87 13.69 -32.36 -28.95
CA ASP A 87 14.38 -33.28 -28.02
C ASP A 87 15.17 -32.53 -26.93
N SER A 88 15.12 -31.19 -26.91
CA SER A 88 15.74 -30.31 -25.91
C SER A 88 14.88 -29.07 -25.67
N TYR A 89 14.97 -28.49 -24.47
CA TYR A 89 14.36 -27.21 -24.15
C TYR A 89 15.04 -26.07 -24.92
N GLY A 90 14.23 -25.17 -25.46
CA GLY A 90 14.66 -23.91 -26.12
C GLY A 90 13.64 -22.80 -25.97
N GLY A 91 12.61 -23.02 -25.15
CA GLY A 91 11.43 -22.20 -25.04
C GLY A 91 11.15 -21.71 -23.63
N LEU A 92 11.95 -22.12 -22.63
CA LEU A 92 11.72 -21.80 -21.24
C LEU A 92 11.79 -20.27 -21.02
N ARG A 93 11.04 -19.78 -20.04
CA ARG A 93 10.84 -18.36 -19.80
C ARG A 93 11.17 -17.96 -18.37
N GLU A 94 11.54 -16.71 -18.24
CA GLU A 94 11.53 -15.95 -16.99
C GLU A 94 10.14 -15.96 -16.33
N GLY A 95 10.11 -15.79 -15.01
CA GLY A 95 8.93 -15.73 -14.16
C GLY A 95 9.35 -15.73 -12.70
N GLY A 96 8.64 -14.97 -11.85
CA GLY A 96 8.91 -14.92 -10.42
C GLY A 96 8.94 -16.32 -9.80
N GLY A 97 9.81 -16.55 -8.82
CA GLY A 97 9.95 -17.84 -8.11
C GLY A 97 10.58 -18.99 -8.92
N ARG A 98 10.86 -18.82 -10.21
CA ARG A 98 11.40 -19.90 -11.06
C ARG A 98 12.84 -20.25 -10.76
N VAL A 99 13.65 -19.30 -10.26
CA VAL A 99 15.01 -19.60 -9.78
C VAL A 99 14.92 -20.48 -8.54
N ASP A 100 14.07 -20.13 -7.58
CA ASP A 100 13.84 -20.87 -6.33
C ASP A 100 13.42 -22.32 -6.61
N ILE A 101 12.38 -22.52 -7.44
CA ILE A 101 11.96 -23.86 -7.86
C ILE A 101 13.06 -24.60 -8.64
N SER A 102 13.86 -23.89 -9.44
CA SER A 102 14.97 -24.53 -10.16
C SER A 102 16.06 -25.01 -9.22
N ILE A 103 16.39 -24.25 -8.17
CA ILE A 103 17.33 -24.67 -7.12
C ILE A 103 16.81 -25.94 -6.44
N MET A 104 15.54 -25.97 -6.06
CA MET A 104 14.93 -27.17 -5.45
C MET A 104 14.89 -28.37 -6.41
N ASN A 105 14.63 -28.14 -7.70
CA ASN A 105 14.65 -29.19 -8.72
C ASN A 105 16.06 -29.77 -8.92
N ILE A 106 17.11 -28.93 -8.88
CA ILE A 106 18.52 -29.35 -8.93
C ILE A 106 18.88 -30.17 -7.68
N ILE A 107 18.49 -29.67 -6.51
CA ILE A 107 18.73 -30.34 -5.23
C ILE A 107 18.03 -31.71 -5.22
N GLY A 108 16.87 -31.83 -5.87
CA GLY A 108 16.12 -33.08 -5.96
C GLY A 108 15.27 -33.34 -4.72
N PHE A 109 14.52 -32.33 -4.27
CA PHE A 109 13.54 -32.51 -3.19
C PHE A 109 12.51 -33.58 -3.56
N ASP A 110 12.13 -34.41 -2.58
CA ASP A 110 11.12 -35.45 -2.75
C ASP A 110 9.71 -34.95 -2.47
N ALA A 111 9.58 -33.95 -1.59
CA ALA A 111 8.33 -33.26 -1.26
C ALA A 111 8.62 -31.97 -0.50
N SER A 112 7.66 -31.06 -0.51
CA SER A 112 7.67 -29.87 0.34
C SER A 112 6.30 -29.64 0.99
N ALA A 113 6.23 -29.16 2.23
CA ALA A 113 5.00 -28.60 2.77
C ALA A 113 4.63 -27.29 2.03
N ILE A 114 3.37 -26.88 2.11
CA ILE A 114 2.98 -25.52 1.76
C ILE A 114 3.10 -24.65 3.01
N GLY A 115 3.91 -23.60 2.95
CA GLY A 115 3.99 -22.53 3.94
C GLY A 115 3.06 -21.36 3.59
N ASN A 116 3.22 -20.25 4.31
CA ASN A 116 2.44 -19.03 4.07
C ASN A 116 2.96 -18.22 2.89
N HIS A 117 4.28 -18.12 2.72
CA HIS A 117 4.88 -17.25 1.71
C HIS A 117 4.67 -17.76 0.27
N GLU A 118 4.30 -19.03 0.09
CA GLU A 118 3.75 -19.52 -1.18
C GLU A 118 2.54 -18.72 -1.68
N PHE A 119 1.77 -18.06 -0.80
CA PHE A 119 0.56 -17.31 -1.16
C PHE A 119 0.74 -15.79 -1.18
N ASP A 120 1.95 -15.26 -0.97
CA ASP A 120 2.18 -13.81 -0.82
C ASP A 120 1.81 -13.01 -2.06
N PHE A 121 1.98 -13.63 -3.23
CA PHE A 121 1.64 -13.07 -4.53
C PHE A 121 0.31 -13.57 -5.08
N GLY A 122 -0.49 -14.26 -4.26
CA GLY A 122 -1.75 -14.86 -4.66
C GLY A 122 -1.60 -16.28 -5.22
N SER A 123 -2.73 -17.01 -5.25
CA SER A 123 -2.79 -18.39 -5.72
C SER A 123 -2.46 -18.57 -7.21
N ASP A 124 -2.68 -17.55 -8.03
CA ASP A 124 -2.28 -17.52 -9.44
C ASP A 124 -0.76 -17.53 -9.60
N ALA A 125 -0.05 -16.68 -8.87
CA ALA A 125 1.41 -16.68 -8.87
C ALA A 125 1.97 -18.04 -8.38
N PHE A 126 1.41 -18.59 -7.29
CA PHE A 126 1.82 -19.92 -6.83
C PHE A 126 1.59 -21.00 -7.90
N GLY A 127 0.42 -20.99 -8.55
CA GLY A 127 0.10 -21.90 -9.63
C GLY A 127 1.07 -21.80 -10.81
N ASP A 128 1.42 -20.58 -11.22
CA ASP A 128 2.35 -20.31 -12.32
C ASP A 128 3.80 -20.75 -12.01
N ILE A 129 4.17 -20.78 -10.73
CA ILE A 129 5.47 -21.24 -10.24
C ILE A 129 5.58 -22.77 -10.28
N ILE A 130 4.55 -23.50 -9.85
CA ILE A 130 4.62 -24.96 -9.70
C ILE A 130 4.08 -25.74 -10.89
N SER A 131 3.16 -25.17 -11.67
CA SER A 131 2.55 -25.82 -12.83
C SER A 131 3.51 -25.86 -14.02
N PRO A 132 3.60 -26.96 -14.77
CA PRO A 132 4.27 -26.93 -16.07
C PRO A 132 3.48 -26.04 -17.06
N ASP A 133 4.19 -25.40 -17.98
CA ASP A 133 3.61 -24.75 -19.16
C ASP A 133 4.16 -25.44 -20.42
N PHE A 134 3.60 -26.62 -20.69
CA PHE A 134 3.95 -27.43 -21.85
C PHE A 134 3.24 -26.95 -23.12
N ARG A 135 3.95 -26.95 -24.25
CA ARG A 135 3.44 -26.49 -25.54
C ARG A 135 3.55 -27.60 -26.60
N GLY A 136 2.52 -27.73 -27.42
CA GLY A 136 2.24 -28.96 -28.19
C GLY A 136 3.14 -29.31 -29.39
N ALA A 137 4.35 -28.75 -29.54
CA ALA A 137 5.25 -29.09 -30.65
C ALA A 137 6.57 -29.80 -30.23
N GLY A 138 6.75 -30.10 -28.94
CA GLY A 138 7.94 -30.74 -28.37
C GLY A 138 8.62 -29.84 -27.35
N LEU A 139 9.69 -30.35 -26.71
CA LEU A 139 10.36 -29.68 -25.58
C LEU A 139 10.82 -28.25 -25.90
N GLY A 140 11.15 -27.95 -27.17
CA GLY A 140 11.61 -26.64 -27.59
C GLY A 140 10.58 -25.52 -27.47
N ASP A 141 9.28 -25.84 -27.39
CA ASP A 141 8.21 -24.85 -27.25
C ASP A 141 7.74 -24.68 -25.81
N ASP A 142 8.06 -25.62 -24.91
CA ASP A 142 7.69 -25.54 -23.49
C ASP A 142 8.21 -24.25 -22.88
N ARG A 143 7.39 -23.61 -22.03
CA ARG A 143 7.74 -22.34 -21.39
C ARG A 143 8.17 -22.51 -19.95
N TRP A 144 7.74 -23.59 -19.31
CA TRP A 144 8.07 -23.87 -17.93
C TRP A 144 7.90 -25.35 -17.60
N VAL A 145 8.78 -25.87 -16.75
CA VAL A 145 8.74 -27.29 -16.33
C VAL A 145 7.95 -27.51 -15.04
N GLY A 146 7.73 -26.47 -14.22
CA GLY A 146 7.11 -26.60 -12.90
C GLY A 146 8.01 -27.29 -11.86
N SER A 147 7.48 -27.50 -10.66
CA SER A 147 8.19 -28.25 -9.62
C SER A 147 8.34 -29.73 -10.01
N GLN A 148 9.44 -30.39 -9.66
CA GLN A 148 9.63 -31.83 -9.87
C GLN A 148 9.20 -32.68 -8.66
N PHE A 149 8.51 -32.05 -7.71
CA PHE A 149 8.06 -32.64 -6.45
C PHE A 149 6.67 -32.12 -6.08
N PRO A 150 5.91 -32.88 -5.27
CA PRO A 150 4.64 -32.42 -4.71
C PRO A 150 4.83 -31.36 -3.63
N TYR A 151 3.94 -30.37 -3.65
CA TYR A 151 3.61 -29.56 -2.49
C TYR A 151 2.52 -30.24 -1.67
N LEU A 152 2.66 -30.26 -0.35
CA LEU A 152 1.83 -31.03 0.56
C LEU A 152 1.09 -30.16 1.55
N SER A 153 -0.23 -30.32 1.61
CA SER A 153 -1.04 -29.79 2.71
C SER A 153 -2.37 -30.54 2.82
N ALA A 154 -2.60 -31.17 3.97
CA ALA A 154 -3.82 -31.92 4.25
C ALA A 154 -4.96 -31.05 4.81
N ASN A 155 -4.65 -29.85 5.30
CA ASN A 155 -5.59 -28.97 5.98
C ASN A 155 -5.96 -27.71 5.19
N LEU A 156 -5.63 -27.65 3.91
CA LEU A 156 -6.13 -26.62 2.99
C LEU A 156 -7.22 -27.19 2.07
N ASP A 157 -8.20 -26.37 1.73
CA ASP A 157 -9.24 -26.65 0.74
C ASP A 157 -9.06 -25.72 -0.47
N PHE A 158 -8.73 -26.31 -1.61
CA PHE A 158 -8.47 -25.63 -2.88
C PHE A 158 -9.70 -25.58 -3.79
N SER A 159 -10.87 -26.11 -3.37
CA SER A 159 -12.01 -26.34 -4.27
C SER A 159 -12.64 -25.07 -4.87
N ALA A 160 -12.48 -23.93 -4.19
CA ALA A 160 -12.92 -22.62 -4.68
C ALA A 160 -11.79 -21.81 -5.35
N ASP A 161 -10.57 -22.35 -5.39
CA ASP A 161 -9.40 -21.69 -5.96
C ASP A 161 -9.28 -22.01 -7.46
N ASN A 162 -9.49 -21.01 -8.32
CA ASN A 162 -9.48 -21.22 -9.77
C ASN A 162 -8.07 -21.54 -10.33
N SER A 163 -7.01 -21.15 -9.61
CA SER A 163 -5.63 -21.33 -10.04
C SER A 163 -5.08 -22.68 -9.58
N LEU A 164 -5.43 -23.12 -8.37
CA LEU A 164 -4.84 -24.30 -7.73
C LEU A 164 -5.73 -25.54 -7.77
N SER A 165 -7.06 -25.40 -7.90
CA SER A 165 -7.97 -26.57 -7.91
C SER A 165 -7.63 -27.61 -8.98
N GLY A 166 -7.11 -27.18 -10.14
CA GLY A 166 -6.67 -28.07 -11.22
C GLY A 166 -5.32 -28.76 -10.97
N LEU A 167 -4.55 -28.26 -10.01
CA LEU A 167 -3.24 -28.81 -9.61
C LEU A 167 -3.35 -29.71 -8.38
N PHE A 168 -4.46 -29.63 -7.64
CA PHE A 168 -4.71 -30.45 -6.46
C PHE A 168 -5.24 -31.85 -6.81
N THR A 169 -4.74 -32.86 -6.10
CA THR A 169 -5.31 -34.20 -6.06
C THR A 169 -5.59 -34.63 -4.62
N ALA A 170 -6.75 -35.24 -4.39
CA ALA A 170 -7.06 -35.87 -3.10
C ALA A 170 -6.47 -37.29 -2.99
N ASP A 171 -6.01 -37.86 -4.11
CA ASP A 171 -5.36 -39.17 -4.10
C ASP A 171 -3.95 -39.06 -3.54
N ILE A 172 -3.58 -40.00 -2.66
CA ILE A 172 -2.20 -40.16 -2.19
C ILE A 172 -1.45 -40.95 -3.26
N LEU A 173 -0.52 -40.28 -3.94
CA LEU A 173 0.26 -40.83 -5.05
C LEU A 173 1.74 -40.94 -4.66
N PRO A 174 2.54 -41.76 -5.36
CA PRO A 174 4.00 -41.70 -5.25
C PRO A 174 4.53 -40.32 -5.65
N ASN A 175 5.62 -39.85 -5.04
CA ASN A 175 6.20 -38.52 -5.35
C ASN A 175 6.59 -38.37 -6.84
N THR A 176 7.05 -39.46 -7.47
CA THR A 176 7.32 -39.53 -8.92
C THR A 176 6.11 -39.24 -9.80
N ALA A 177 4.88 -39.39 -9.30
CA ALA A 177 3.66 -39.06 -10.03
C ALA A 177 3.43 -37.54 -10.16
N PHE A 178 4.21 -36.71 -9.47
CA PHE A 178 4.15 -35.24 -9.54
C PHE A 178 5.24 -34.66 -10.44
N GLN A 179 6.18 -35.48 -10.90
CA GLN A 179 7.26 -35.06 -11.80
C GLN A 179 6.73 -34.66 -13.18
N THR A 180 7.33 -33.62 -13.73
CA THR A 180 7.01 -33.06 -15.05
C THR A 180 8.27 -33.06 -15.91
N ASP A 181 8.87 -34.25 -15.99
CA ASP A 181 10.07 -34.52 -16.76
C ASP A 181 9.81 -34.38 -18.29
N PRO A 182 10.87 -34.47 -19.12
CA PRO A 182 10.73 -34.44 -20.57
C PRO A 182 9.76 -35.51 -21.12
N THR A 183 9.64 -36.66 -20.46
CA THR A 183 8.71 -37.72 -20.85
C THR A 183 7.26 -37.27 -20.67
N ALA A 184 6.95 -36.63 -19.54
CA ALA A 184 5.64 -36.09 -19.22
C ALA A 184 5.23 -34.99 -20.20
N SER A 185 6.15 -34.07 -20.54
CA SER A 185 5.93 -33.04 -21.56
C SER A 185 5.60 -33.64 -22.92
N LEU A 186 6.44 -34.55 -23.42
CA LEU A 186 6.25 -35.17 -24.74
C LEU A 186 4.97 -36.00 -24.83
N ALA A 187 4.48 -36.52 -23.70
CA ALA A 187 3.20 -37.20 -23.60
C ALA A 187 2.00 -36.25 -23.46
N GLY A 188 2.21 -34.96 -23.18
CA GLY A 188 1.17 -33.99 -22.88
C GLY A 188 0.39 -34.34 -21.61
N THR A 189 1.08 -34.88 -20.61
CA THR A 189 0.45 -35.36 -19.38
C THR A 189 0.05 -34.18 -18.50
N THR A 190 -1.16 -34.24 -17.96
CA THR A 190 -1.59 -33.36 -16.88
C THR A 190 -1.17 -34.00 -15.57
N THR A 191 -0.33 -33.29 -14.81
CA THR A 191 0.30 -33.82 -13.60
C THR A 191 -0.14 -32.96 -12.41
N PRO A 192 -0.72 -33.54 -11.34
CA PRO A 192 -0.99 -32.77 -10.14
C PRO A 192 0.31 -32.24 -9.53
N LYS A 193 0.21 -31.17 -8.74
CA LYS A 193 1.32 -30.56 -8.01
C LYS A 193 1.06 -30.45 -6.51
N ILE A 194 -0.19 -30.54 -6.09
CA ILE A 194 -0.59 -30.41 -4.70
C ILE A 194 -1.33 -31.66 -4.24
N ALA A 195 -1.02 -32.16 -3.05
CA ALA A 195 -1.70 -33.30 -2.43
C ALA A 195 -1.73 -33.17 -0.90
N PRO A 196 -2.60 -33.92 -0.19
CA PRO A 196 -2.53 -33.99 1.27
C PRO A 196 -1.28 -34.74 1.77
N ALA A 197 -0.83 -35.72 1.00
CA ALA A 197 0.28 -36.60 1.31
C ALA A 197 0.85 -37.25 0.04
N THR A 198 2.08 -37.73 0.12
CA THR A 198 2.75 -38.50 -0.93
C THR A 198 3.41 -39.76 -0.36
N ILE A 199 3.81 -40.67 -1.25
CA ILE A 199 4.57 -41.88 -0.91
C ILE A 199 5.93 -41.81 -1.58
N ILE A 200 7.00 -42.03 -0.82
CA ILE A 200 8.37 -42.15 -1.34
C ILE A 200 8.78 -43.62 -1.22
N GLU A 201 9.25 -44.21 -2.32
CA GLU A 201 9.82 -45.57 -2.32
C GLU A 201 11.33 -45.49 -2.23
N GLU A 202 11.91 -46.04 -1.17
CA GLU A 202 13.36 -45.98 -0.93
C GLU A 202 13.84 -47.30 -0.33
N GLY A 203 14.94 -47.87 -0.85
CA GLY A 203 15.49 -49.14 -0.36
C GLY A 203 14.55 -50.36 -0.45
N GLY A 204 13.45 -50.26 -1.20
CA GLY A 204 12.39 -51.28 -1.26
C GLY A 204 11.32 -51.15 -0.16
N GLU A 205 11.40 -50.13 0.68
CA GLU A 205 10.39 -49.74 1.66
C GLU A 205 9.58 -48.53 1.14
N GLN A 206 8.43 -48.27 1.77
CA GLN A 206 7.58 -47.12 1.47
C GLN A 206 7.52 -46.20 2.68
N ILE A 207 7.74 -44.90 2.46
CA ILE A 207 7.63 -43.83 3.44
C ILE A 207 6.46 -42.92 3.06
N GLY A 208 5.52 -42.71 3.98
CA GLY A 208 4.43 -41.77 3.81
C GLY A 208 4.84 -40.39 4.31
N VAL A 209 4.62 -39.35 3.51
CA VAL A 209 4.88 -37.95 3.91
C VAL A 209 3.58 -37.17 3.86
N VAL A 210 3.17 -36.58 4.99
CA VAL A 210 1.91 -35.83 5.14
C VAL A 210 2.23 -34.36 5.36
N GLY A 211 1.55 -33.46 4.63
CA GLY A 211 1.77 -32.02 4.75
C GLY A 211 0.78 -31.33 5.69
N ALA A 212 1.22 -30.28 6.38
CA ALA A 212 0.35 -29.38 7.13
C ALA A 212 0.80 -27.92 6.99
N THR A 213 -0.16 -27.01 6.85
CA THR A 213 0.07 -25.56 6.75
C THR A 213 -0.54 -24.85 7.96
N THR A 214 0.03 -23.72 8.37
CA THR A 214 -0.49 -22.89 9.47
C THR A 214 -2.00 -22.62 9.35
N GLN A 215 -2.69 -22.68 10.49
CA GLN A 215 -4.13 -22.41 10.58
C GLN A 215 -4.48 -20.91 10.50
N LEU A 216 -3.46 -20.06 10.37
CA LEU A 216 -3.57 -18.61 10.33
C LEU A 216 -3.38 -18.05 8.91
N LEU A 217 -3.32 -18.92 7.88
CA LEU A 217 -2.91 -18.55 6.51
C LEU A 217 -3.65 -17.32 5.98
N GLU A 218 -4.98 -17.25 6.08
CA GLU A 218 -5.76 -16.11 5.57
C GLU A 218 -5.50 -14.79 6.28
N SER A 219 -4.85 -14.81 7.45
CA SER A 219 -4.50 -13.61 8.21
C SER A 219 -3.08 -13.11 7.97
N ILE A 220 -2.21 -13.96 7.43
CA ILE A 220 -0.77 -13.67 7.28
C ILE A 220 -0.28 -13.69 5.84
N SER A 221 -1.08 -14.23 4.90
CA SER A 221 -0.78 -14.20 3.47
C SER A 221 -2.05 -13.94 2.64
N SER A 222 -1.99 -14.14 1.32
CA SER A 222 -3.05 -13.75 0.36
C SER A 222 -3.63 -14.94 -0.43
N PRO A 223 -4.16 -16.00 0.22
CA PRO A 223 -4.76 -17.12 -0.51
C PRO A 223 -6.03 -16.67 -1.25
N SER A 224 -6.09 -16.91 -2.56
CA SER A 224 -7.18 -16.50 -3.44
C SER A 224 -8.17 -17.64 -3.68
N GLY A 225 -9.05 -17.89 -2.72
CA GLY A 225 -10.07 -18.96 -2.81
C GLY A 225 -9.63 -20.29 -2.22
N THR A 226 -8.35 -20.44 -1.87
CA THR A 226 -7.88 -21.47 -0.95
C THR A 226 -8.26 -21.09 0.49
N THR A 227 -8.75 -22.05 1.27
CA THR A 227 -9.17 -21.82 2.67
C THR A 227 -8.58 -22.84 3.62
N VAL A 228 -8.34 -22.45 4.86
CA VAL A 228 -7.93 -23.35 5.94
C VAL A 228 -9.13 -24.17 6.40
N GLN A 229 -8.96 -25.49 6.45
CA GLN A 229 -9.91 -26.39 7.07
C GLN A 229 -9.79 -26.33 8.60
N GLY A 230 -10.92 -26.17 9.29
CA GLY A 230 -10.97 -26.18 10.75
C GLY A 230 -11.17 -24.79 11.35
N THR A 231 -10.33 -24.42 12.31
CA THR A 231 -10.38 -23.13 13.02
C THR A 231 -9.36 -22.15 12.45
N ASN A 232 -9.71 -20.86 12.38
CA ASN A 232 -8.78 -19.77 12.01
C ASN A 232 -7.92 -19.34 13.21
N SER A 233 -7.40 -20.32 13.95
CA SER A 233 -6.61 -20.17 15.16
C SER A 233 -5.79 -21.43 15.36
N ASN A 234 -4.62 -21.31 16.00
CA ASN A 234 -3.78 -22.46 16.37
C ASN A 234 -4.52 -23.38 17.34
N ASP A 235 -5.02 -24.51 16.83
CA ASP A 235 -5.76 -25.55 17.56
C ASP A 235 -5.27 -26.92 17.07
N MET A 236 -4.31 -27.47 17.80
CA MET A 236 -3.65 -28.73 17.42
C MET A 236 -4.56 -29.96 17.58
N ASP A 237 -5.64 -29.90 18.39
CA ASP A 237 -6.63 -30.97 18.45
C ASP A 237 -7.48 -31.00 17.18
N ALA A 238 -7.90 -29.82 16.69
CA ALA A 238 -8.62 -29.68 15.43
C ALA A 238 -7.75 -30.08 14.23
N LEU A 239 -6.49 -29.63 14.19
CA LEU A 239 -5.54 -29.99 13.13
C LEU A 239 -5.24 -31.49 13.13
N ALA A 240 -5.03 -32.11 14.30
CA ALA A 240 -4.84 -33.55 14.40
C ALA A 240 -6.04 -34.34 13.87
N ALA A 241 -7.27 -33.87 14.11
CA ALA A 241 -8.49 -34.50 13.60
C ALA A 241 -8.59 -34.46 12.06
N ILE A 242 -7.93 -33.50 11.41
CA ILE A 242 -7.85 -33.37 9.95
C ILE A 242 -6.74 -34.25 9.36
N LEU A 243 -5.58 -34.28 9.99
CA LEU A 243 -4.41 -35.05 9.54
C LEU A 243 -4.56 -36.56 9.75
N GLN A 244 -5.14 -36.99 10.88
CA GLN A 244 -5.21 -38.41 11.24
C GLN A 244 -5.90 -39.30 10.20
N PRO A 245 -7.01 -38.91 9.54
CA PRO A 245 -7.58 -39.68 8.43
C PRO A 245 -6.61 -39.96 7.28
N VAL A 246 -5.74 -39.00 6.93
CA VAL A 246 -4.74 -39.15 5.86
C VAL A 246 -3.65 -40.13 6.31
N ILE A 247 -3.18 -40.03 7.55
CA ILE A 247 -2.22 -40.97 8.15
C ILE A 247 -2.81 -42.39 8.18
N ASN A 248 -4.07 -42.54 8.59
CA ASN A 248 -4.76 -43.82 8.60
C ASN A 248 -4.89 -44.43 7.19
N GLN A 249 -5.01 -43.61 6.15
CA GLN A 249 -5.07 -44.07 4.76
C GLN A 249 -3.71 -44.62 4.29
N LEU A 250 -2.59 -44.00 4.70
CA LEU A 250 -1.24 -44.53 4.46
C LEU A 250 -1.05 -45.87 5.20
N GLN A 251 -1.38 -45.93 6.49
CA GLN A 251 -1.30 -47.16 7.28
C GLN A 251 -2.19 -48.27 6.74
N GLY A 252 -3.38 -47.94 6.24
CA GLY A 252 -4.28 -48.88 5.59
C GLY A 252 -3.72 -49.51 4.31
N GLN A 253 -2.72 -48.86 3.68
CA GLN A 253 -1.96 -49.40 2.54
C GLN A 253 -0.77 -50.26 2.97
N GLY A 254 -0.50 -50.37 4.27
CA GLY A 254 0.63 -51.10 4.84
C GLY A 254 1.90 -50.27 5.07
N ILE A 255 1.82 -48.96 4.87
CA ILE A 255 2.92 -48.02 5.11
C ILE A 255 3.02 -47.75 6.61
N ASN A 256 4.16 -48.04 7.21
CA ASN A 256 4.38 -47.94 8.65
C ASN A 256 5.50 -46.98 9.05
N LYS A 257 6.00 -46.18 8.10
CA LYS A 257 6.99 -45.12 8.32
C LYS A 257 6.35 -43.83 7.86
N ILE A 258 6.01 -42.94 8.78
CA ILE A 258 5.24 -41.73 8.50
C ILE A 258 6.00 -40.49 8.98
N VAL A 259 6.24 -39.59 8.04
CA VAL A 259 6.82 -38.27 8.26
C VAL A 259 5.73 -37.22 8.09
N VAL A 260 5.69 -36.24 8.97
CA VAL A 260 4.90 -35.02 8.78
C VAL A 260 5.84 -33.88 8.44
N VAL A 261 5.61 -33.20 7.33
CA VAL A 261 6.27 -31.93 6.98
C VAL A 261 5.28 -30.82 7.24
N SER A 262 5.60 -29.89 8.14
CA SER A 262 4.64 -28.87 8.57
C SER A 262 5.23 -27.48 8.66
N HIS A 263 4.40 -26.49 8.34
CA HIS A 263 4.74 -25.08 8.39
C HIS A 263 3.80 -24.34 9.36
N LEU A 264 3.97 -24.53 10.67
CA LEU A 264 3.04 -24.00 11.68
C LEU A 264 3.50 -22.70 12.33
N GLN A 265 4.60 -22.10 11.86
CA GLN A 265 5.15 -20.81 12.32
C GLN A 265 5.78 -20.82 13.72
N GLN A 266 5.58 -21.86 14.53
CA GLN A 266 6.16 -21.99 15.86
C GLN A 266 6.38 -23.46 16.22
N ILE A 267 7.64 -23.88 16.42
CA ILE A 267 8.00 -25.27 16.75
C ILE A 267 7.25 -25.89 17.95
N ALA A 268 6.76 -25.07 18.87
CA ALA A 268 5.96 -25.52 20.01
C ALA A 268 4.62 -26.16 19.57
N LEU A 269 4.09 -25.75 18.41
CA LEU A 269 2.87 -26.29 17.84
C LEU A 269 3.11 -27.69 17.29
N GLU A 270 4.23 -27.93 16.61
CA GLU A 270 4.65 -29.28 16.19
C GLU A 270 4.89 -30.21 17.39
N GLN A 271 5.50 -29.71 18.46
CA GLN A 271 5.68 -30.43 19.72
C GLN A 271 4.34 -30.84 20.36
N GLU A 272 3.33 -29.97 20.30
CA GLU A 272 2.00 -30.31 20.77
C GLU A 272 1.30 -31.28 19.81
N LEU A 273 1.36 -31.03 18.50
CA LEU A 273 0.65 -31.77 17.46
C LEU A 273 1.05 -33.24 17.43
N ILE A 274 2.35 -33.54 17.48
CA ILE A 274 2.84 -34.92 17.39
C ILE A 274 2.25 -35.84 18.46
N THR A 275 2.00 -35.29 19.67
CA THR A 275 1.42 -36.05 20.80
C THR A 275 -0.06 -36.41 20.61
N LYS A 276 -0.70 -35.87 19.56
CA LYS A 276 -2.11 -36.08 19.22
C LYS A 276 -2.29 -36.96 17.98
N LEU A 277 -1.21 -37.26 17.26
CA LEU A 277 -1.21 -38.07 16.05
C LEU A 277 -0.73 -39.49 16.35
N ASN A 278 -1.47 -40.49 15.86
CA ASN A 278 -1.13 -41.91 15.94
C ASN A 278 -0.35 -42.30 14.69
N GLY A 279 0.74 -43.05 14.88
CA GLY A 279 1.57 -43.60 13.81
C GLY A 279 2.51 -42.64 13.11
N VAL A 280 2.75 -41.45 13.67
CA VAL A 280 3.76 -40.49 13.16
C VAL A 280 5.09 -40.74 13.85
N ASP A 281 6.16 -40.83 13.08
CA ASP A 281 7.51 -41.14 13.56
C ASP A 281 8.41 -39.89 13.57
N VAL A 282 8.31 -39.06 12.54
CA VAL A 282 9.14 -37.86 12.37
C VAL A 282 8.27 -36.66 12.03
N VAL A 283 8.54 -35.51 12.64
CA VAL A 283 8.04 -34.20 12.21
C VAL A 283 9.20 -33.33 11.75
N VAL A 284 9.13 -32.82 10.53
CA VAL A 284 10.00 -31.77 10.01
C VAL A 284 9.24 -30.45 10.13
N ALA A 285 9.65 -29.60 11.07
CA ALA A 285 9.00 -28.34 11.38
C ALA A 285 9.59 -27.18 10.57
N GLY A 286 8.76 -26.18 10.23
CA GLY A 286 9.14 -24.96 9.52
C GLY A 286 8.36 -23.72 9.98
N GLY A 287 8.83 -22.53 9.59
CA GLY A 287 8.19 -21.24 9.85
C GLY A 287 8.60 -20.56 11.15
N SER A 288 9.51 -21.17 11.92
CA SER A 288 9.91 -20.66 13.25
C SER A 288 11.39 -20.36 13.39
N ASP A 289 12.17 -20.62 12.33
CA ASP A 289 13.63 -20.44 12.26
C ASP A 289 14.40 -21.11 13.41
N THR A 290 13.78 -22.10 14.07
CA THR A 290 14.35 -22.71 15.26
C THR A 290 15.49 -23.66 14.87
N ILE A 291 16.72 -23.24 15.17
CA ILE A 291 17.89 -24.10 15.08
C ILE A 291 17.85 -25.15 16.19
N LEU A 292 17.80 -26.42 15.81
CA LEU A 292 18.06 -27.53 16.72
C LEU A 292 19.50 -28.01 16.53
N ALA A 293 20.28 -28.12 17.62
CA ALA A 293 21.66 -28.60 17.59
C ALA A 293 22.12 -29.15 18.95
N ASN A 294 23.11 -30.03 18.92
CA ASN A 294 23.80 -30.59 20.08
C ASN A 294 25.12 -29.88 20.36
N ASP A 295 25.74 -30.17 21.51
CA ASP A 295 26.98 -29.52 21.96
C ASP A 295 28.19 -29.74 21.02
N ASP A 296 28.16 -30.79 20.19
CA ASP A 296 29.20 -31.13 19.22
C ASP A 296 28.93 -30.63 17.79
N ASP A 297 27.76 -30.04 17.53
CA ASP A 297 27.43 -29.43 16.26
C ASP A 297 28.15 -28.09 16.07
N SER A 298 28.59 -27.84 14.84
CA SER A 298 29.24 -26.58 14.46
C SER A 298 28.23 -25.64 13.80
N LEU A 299 27.81 -24.62 14.54
CA LEU A 299 26.91 -23.58 14.04
C LEU A 299 27.67 -22.45 13.33
N ARG A 300 26.97 -21.67 12.49
CA ARG A 300 27.51 -20.44 11.90
C ARG A 300 27.78 -19.42 13.01
N SER A 301 28.59 -18.43 12.68
CA SER A 301 29.04 -17.44 13.66
C SER A 301 27.91 -16.52 14.08
N GLY A 302 27.45 -16.64 15.32
CA GLY A 302 26.38 -15.79 15.89
C GLY A 302 25.15 -16.61 16.31
N ASP A 303 24.99 -17.77 15.69
CA ASP A 303 23.82 -18.61 15.84
C ASP A 303 23.85 -19.38 17.17
N THR A 304 22.65 -19.66 17.68
CA THR A 304 22.46 -20.41 18.92
C THR A 304 21.34 -21.42 18.76
N ALA A 305 21.58 -22.66 19.21
CA ALA A 305 20.56 -23.69 19.25
C ALA A 305 19.44 -23.32 20.23
N GLY A 306 18.19 -23.44 19.78
CA GLY A 306 16.99 -23.30 20.61
C GLY A 306 16.71 -24.55 21.46
N ASN A 307 17.08 -25.73 20.97
CA ASN A 307 16.96 -27.02 21.67
C ASN A 307 17.90 -28.08 21.03
N THR A 308 17.94 -29.31 21.58
CA THR A 308 18.74 -30.42 21.07
C THR A 308 18.25 -30.93 19.71
N TYR A 309 19.15 -31.50 18.91
CA TYR A 309 18.81 -32.14 17.64
C TYR A 309 18.87 -33.68 17.74
N PRO A 310 17.81 -34.41 17.39
CA PRO A 310 16.43 -33.95 17.28
C PRO A 310 15.83 -33.69 18.69
N ILE A 311 14.58 -33.21 18.73
CA ILE A 311 13.76 -33.33 19.94
C ILE A 311 13.17 -34.74 19.95
N VAL A 312 13.58 -35.58 20.91
CA VAL A 312 13.01 -36.93 21.12
C VAL A 312 11.75 -36.82 21.98
N THR A 313 10.67 -37.45 21.54
CA THR A 313 9.34 -37.40 22.16
C THR A 313 8.56 -38.69 21.88
N THR A 314 7.26 -38.70 22.17
CA THR A 314 6.34 -39.80 21.83
C THR A 314 5.12 -39.29 21.09
N ASN A 315 4.62 -40.08 20.14
CA ASN A 315 3.36 -39.83 19.46
C ASN A 315 2.13 -40.26 20.32
N ALA A 316 0.92 -40.18 19.77
CA ALA A 316 -0.31 -40.51 20.52
C ALA A 316 -0.46 -42.01 20.86
N ASP A 317 0.21 -42.91 20.14
CA ASP A 317 0.26 -44.34 20.46
C ASP A 317 1.19 -44.63 21.66
N GLY A 318 2.03 -43.65 22.02
CA GLY A 318 3.09 -43.79 23.01
C GLY A 318 4.38 -44.38 22.43
N ASP A 319 4.48 -44.48 21.10
CA ASP A 319 5.69 -44.91 20.40
C ASP A 319 6.70 -43.75 20.29
N PRO A 320 8.02 -44.03 20.24
CA PRO A 320 9.05 -43.05 19.98
C PRO A 320 8.80 -42.22 18.71
N ALA A 321 9.01 -40.92 18.81
CA ALA A 321 8.95 -40.00 17.68
C ALA A 321 9.97 -38.88 17.84
N VAL A 322 10.31 -38.20 16.75
CA VAL A 322 11.29 -37.11 16.75
C VAL A 322 10.82 -35.89 15.98
N ILE A 323 11.25 -34.70 16.42
CA ILE A 323 11.01 -33.43 15.73
C ILE A 323 12.35 -32.82 15.34
N VAL A 324 12.44 -32.37 14.09
CA VAL A 324 13.61 -31.70 13.54
C VAL A 324 13.24 -30.35 12.95
N SER A 325 14.18 -29.41 12.99
CA SER A 325 14.07 -28.05 12.45
C SER A 325 15.47 -27.51 12.25
N THR A 326 15.62 -26.59 11.29
CA THR A 326 16.83 -25.79 11.08
C THR A 326 16.44 -24.32 10.94
N ASP A 327 17.44 -23.44 10.81
CA ASP A 327 17.22 -22.07 10.34
C ASP A 327 16.87 -22.04 8.84
N GLY A 328 16.35 -20.90 8.39
CA GLY A 328 16.03 -20.60 7.00
C GLY A 328 17.22 -20.17 6.15
N GLU A 329 16.92 -19.50 5.02
CA GLU A 329 17.88 -18.87 4.09
C GLU A 329 19.02 -19.78 3.60
N TYR A 330 18.75 -21.09 3.45
CA TYR A 330 19.75 -22.10 3.10
C TYR A 330 20.92 -22.20 4.11
N ALA A 331 20.78 -21.67 5.33
CA ALA A 331 21.87 -21.57 6.31
C ALA A 331 22.38 -22.93 6.81
N TYR A 332 21.51 -23.95 6.79
CA TYR A 332 21.80 -25.29 7.29
C TYR A 332 21.11 -26.37 6.45
N VAL A 333 21.81 -27.48 6.20
CA VAL A 333 21.20 -28.74 5.79
C VAL A 333 20.95 -29.57 7.06
N GLY A 334 19.68 -29.75 7.43
CA GLY A 334 19.31 -30.64 8.53
C GLY A 334 19.55 -32.09 8.14
N ARG A 335 20.26 -32.86 8.97
CA ARG A 335 20.53 -34.28 8.70
C ARG A 335 20.04 -35.15 9.85
N LEU A 336 19.00 -35.93 9.61
CA LEU A 336 18.48 -36.93 10.53
C LEU A 336 18.75 -38.33 9.97
N VAL A 337 19.42 -39.20 10.73
CA VAL A 337 19.64 -40.61 10.41
C VAL A 337 19.07 -41.46 11.53
N VAL A 338 17.99 -42.17 11.23
CA VAL A 338 17.24 -43.00 12.19
C VAL A 338 17.13 -44.45 11.71
N ASP A 339 17.02 -45.37 12.66
CA ASP A 339 16.78 -46.79 12.39
C ASP A 339 15.34 -47.17 12.75
N PHE A 340 14.71 -47.96 11.90
CA PHE A 340 13.38 -48.52 12.10
C PHE A 340 13.45 -50.03 12.31
N ASP A 341 12.58 -50.55 13.17
CA ASP A 341 12.30 -51.98 13.26
C ASP A 341 11.30 -52.44 12.18
N ALA A 342 11.02 -53.75 12.13
CA ALA A 342 10.10 -54.34 11.15
C ALA A 342 8.65 -53.81 11.24
N ASN A 343 8.26 -53.21 12.37
CA ASN A 343 6.94 -52.64 12.59
C ASN A 343 6.90 -51.14 12.26
N GLY A 344 8.04 -50.52 11.92
CA GLY A 344 8.13 -49.10 11.66
C GLY A 344 8.36 -48.25 12.90
N ILE A 345 8.81 -48.83 14.02
CA ILE A 345 9.11 -48.09 15.24
C ILE A 345 10.58 -47.65 15.24
N LEU A 346 10.84 -46.40 15.66
CA LEU A 346 12.20 -45.87 15.81
C LEU A 346 12.96 -46.60 16.92
N VAL A 347 14.20 -47.01 16.62
CA VAL A 347 15.04 -47.80 17.52
C VAL A 347 16.50 -47.32 17.55
N ASP A 348 17.18 -47.61 18.66
CA ASP A 348 18.63 -47.44 18.83
C ASP A 348 19.44 -48.49 18.03
N GLY A 349 20.77 -48.35 18.04
CA GLY A 349 21.68 -49.30 17.38
C GLY A 349 21.65 -50.74 17.93
N ASN A 350 20.97 -50.99 19.06
CA ASN A 350 20.75 -52.32 19.62
C ASN A 350 19.34 -52.88 19.31
N GLY A 351 18.46 -52.07 18.72
CA GLY A 351 17.06 -52.39 18.43
C GLY A 351 16.10 -52.19 19.62
N ASN A 352 16.46 -51.37 20.61
CA ASN A 352 15.55 -50.89 21.64
C ASN A 352 14.81 -49.63 21.14
N PRO A 353 13.60 -49.31 21.65
CA PRO A 353 12.93 -48.04 21.36
C PRO A 353 13.86 -46.84 21.57
N LEU A 354 13.78 -45.86 20.66
CA LEU A 354 14.53 -44.60 20.76
C LEU A 354 13.95 -43.74 21.91
N ASP A 355 14.68 -43.53 22.99
CA ASP A 355 14.16 -42.84 24.19
C ASP A 355 14.85 -41.48 24.44
N GLU A 356 16.10 -41.31 24.01
CA GLU A 356 16.88 -40.09 24.22
C GLU A 356 17.85 -39.79 23.06
N VAL A 357 18.28 -38.52 22.95
CA VAL A 357 19.19 -38.08 21.86
C VAL A 357 20.49 -38.89 21.82
N SER A 358 20.99 -39.36 22.97
CA SER A 358 22.20 -40.19 23.05
C SER A 358 22.05 -41.60 22.48
N ASP A 359 20.84 -42.04 22.12
CA ASP A 359 20.62 -43.29 21.41
C ASP A 359 20.94 -43.18 19.91
N LEU A 360 21.04 -41.95 19.38
CA LEU A 360 21.43 -41.66 17.99
C LEU A 360 22.96 -41.52 17.85
N ASP A 361 23.43 -41.74 16.62
CA ASP A 361 24.82 -41.39 16.26
C ASP A 361 24.90 -39.88 16.02
N LEU A 362 25.38 -39.14 17.03
CA LEU A 362 25.56 -37.68 16.96
C LEU A 362 26.54 -37.25 15.86
N GLY A 363 27.44 -38.13 15.41
CA GLY A 363 28.31 -37.84 14.27
C GLY A 363 27.59 -37.87 12.91
N LEU A 364 26.36 -38.39 12.87
CA LEU A 364 25.51 -38.44 11.68
C LEU A 364 24.28 -37.55 11.79
N ASN A 365 23.91 -37.12 13.00
CA ASN A 365 22.66 -36.41 13.29
C ASN A 365 22.95 -35.00 13.80
N GLY A 366 22.49 -34.00 13.06
CA GLY A 366 22.68 -32.58 13.40
C GLY A 366 22.50 -31.68 12.19
N PRO A 367 22.42 -30.36 12.39
CA PRO A 367 22.43 -29.41 11.30
C PRO A 367 23.86 -29.25 10.75
N VAL A 368 24.00 -29.30 9.43
CA VAL A 368 25.27 -29.04 8.73
C VAL A 368 25.26 -27.61 8.21
N ALA A 369 26.07 -26.74 8.83
CA ALA A 369 26.20 -25.34 8.41
C ALA A 369 26.71 -25.23 6.96
N THR A 370 26.09 -24.36 6.16
CA THR A 370 26.40 -24.22 4.73
C THR A 370 27.55 -23.26 4.47
N THR A 371 28.72 -23.59 5.02
CA THR A 371 29.96 -22.81 4.87
C THR A 371 30.96 -23.49 3.94
N ASP A 372 31.89 -22.70 3.38
CA ASP A 372 32.98 -23.23 2.54
C ASP A 372 33.83 -24.27 3.27
N GLU A 373 34.00 -24.13 4.59
CA GLU A 373 34.73 -25.10 5.41
C GLU A 373 34.02 -26.46 5.45
N GLN A 374 32.69 -26.47 5.59
CA GLN A 374 31.90 -27.70 5.60
C GLN A 374 31.85 -28.35 4.22
N VAL A 375 31.69 -27.53 3.17
CA VAL A 375 31.79 -28.01 1.78
C VAL A 375 33.16 -28.65 1.53
N ALA A 376 34.25 -27.98 1.92
CA ALA A 376 35.59 -28.54 1.78
C ALA A 376 35.82 -29.78 2.64
N ALA A 377 35.20 -29.89 3.82
CA ALA A 377 35.28 -31.07 4.67
C ALA A 377 34.62 -32.30 4.02
N LEU A 378 33.46 -32.12 3.38
CA LEU A 378 32.71 -33.18 2.71
C LEU A 378 33.31 -33.58 1.35
N TRP A 379 33.73 -32.60 0.55
CA TRP A 379 34.23 -32.83 -0.82
C TRP A 379 35.76 -32.91 -0.92
N GLY A 380 36.48 -32.64 0.17
CA GLY A 380 37.94 -32.47 0.20
C GLY A 380 38.44 -31.11 -0.29
N SER A 381 37.61 -30.35 -1.02
CA SER A 381 37.84 -28.97 -1.44
C SER A 381 36.56 -28.38 -2.03
N THR A 382 36.40 -27.05 -1.98
CA THR A 382 35.32 -26.34 -2.66
C THR A 382 35.38 -26.52 -4.19
N ASP A 383 36.57 -26.52 -4.80
CA ASP A 383 36.74 -26.79 -6.24
C ASP A 383 36.09 -28.11 -6.71
N ALA A 384 36.11 -29.14 -5.87
CA ALA A 384 35.50 -30.43 -6.18
C ALA A 384 33.97 -30.38 -6.08
N ALA A 385 33.44 -29.66 -5.09
CA ALA A 385 32.01 -29.45 -4.87
C ALA A 385 31.33 -28.60 -5.96
N PHE A 386 32.11 -27.78 -6.66
CA PHE A 386 31.66 -26.90 -7.74
C PHE A 386 32.18 -27.33 -9.12
N ALA A 387 32.63 -28.57 -9.26
CA ALA A 387 32.99 -29.12 -10.56
C ALA A 387 31.75 -29.27 -11.46
N ALA A 388 31.92 -29.15 -12.78
CA ALA A 388 30.81 -29.27 -13.73
C ALA A 388 30.03 -30.60 -13.54
N GLY A 389 28.70 -30.50 -13.51
CA GLY A 389 27.78 -31.63 -13.28
C GLY A 389 27.47 -31.94 -11.81
N THR A 390 28.05 -31.21 -10.85
CA THR A 390 27.61 -31.26 -9.43
C THR A 390 26.40 -30.36 -9.22
N LYS A 391 25.56 -30.66 -8.22
CA LYS A 391 24.40 -29.80 -7.87
C LYS A 391 24.88 -28.43 -7.40
N GLY A 392 25.98 -28.40 -6.64
CA GLY A 392 26.64 -27.16 -6.21
C GLY A 392 26.98 -26.26 -7.39
N ASN A 393 27.57 -26.80 -8.47
CA ASN A 393 27.90 -26.02 -9.67
C ASN A 393 26.66 -25.48 -10.37
N GLN A 394 25.61 -26.29 -10.53
CA GLN A 394 24.38 -25.88 -11.22
C GLN A 394 23.65 -24.76 -10.45
N VAL A 395 23.55 -24.87 -9.12
CA VAL A 395 22.98 -23.80 -8.29
C VAL A 395 23.87 -22.56 -8.33
N GLN A 396 25.20 -22.70 -8.30
CA GLN A 396 26.13 -21.56 -8.47
C GLN A 396 25.94 -20.83 -9.79
N GLN A 397 25.62 -21.53 -10.89
CA GLN A 397 25.35 -20.87 -12.17
C GLN A 397 24.10 -19.97 -12.09
N LEU A 398 23.03 -20.43 -11.43
CA LEU A 398 21.84 -19.61 -11.19
C LEU A 398 22.15 -18.43 -10.30
N THR A 399 22.82 -18.66 -9.16
CA THR A 399 23.09 -17.59 -8.20
C THR A 399 24.05 -16.53 -8.75
N ASN A 400 25.01 -16.90 -9.62
CA ASN A 400 25.86 -15.95 -10.32
C ASN A 400 25.07 -15.00 -11.25
N VAL A 401 24.00 -15.49 -11.90
CA VAL A 401 23.11 -14.65 -12.73
C VAL A 401 22.34 -13.68 -11.85
N VAL A 402 21.81 -14.16 -10.71
CA VAL A 402 21.12 -13.32 -9.73
C VAL A 402 22.06 -12.26 -9.15
N GLU A 403 23.26 -12.64 -8.71
CA GLU A 403 24.29 -11.74 -8.21
C GLU A 403 24.65 -10.65 -9.24
N GLY A 404 24.85 -11.06 -10.51
CA GLY A 404 25.15 -10.14 -11.60
C GLY A 404 24.02 -9.14 -11.85
N LEU A 405 22.76 -9.56 -11.76
CA LEU A 405 21.61 -8.68 -11.91
C LEU A 405 21.49 -7.72 -10.73
N VAL A 406 21.56 -8.22 -9.50
CA VAL A 406 21.50 -7.41 -8.27
C VAL A 406 22.59 -6.34 -8.30
N ALA A 407 23.83 -6.69 -8.65
CA ALA A 407 24.91 -5.71 -8.78
C ALA A 407 24.70 -4.70 -9.91
N ALA A 408 24.19 -5.14 -11.07
CA ALA A 408 23.90 -4.24 -12.17
C ALA A 408 22.83 -3.21 -11.78
N GLN A 409 21.75 -3.65 -11.11
CA GLN A 409 20.71 -2.76 -10.62
C GLN A 409 21.22 -1.85 -9.51
N ASP A 410 21.96 -2.39 -8.54
CA ASP A 410 22.44 -1.61 -7.40
C ASP A 410 23.51 -0.59 -7.78
N SER A 411 24.26 -0.84 -8.86
CA SER A 411 25.22 0.13 -9.42
C SER A 411 24.57 1.21 -10.30
N ASN A 412 23.31 1.04 -10.67
CA ASN A 412 22.57 2.00 -11.48
C ASN A 412 21.83 2.99 -10.57
N VAL A 413 22.45 4.16 -10.33
CA VAL A 413 22.00 5.13 -9.31
C VAL A 413 21.18 6.25 -9.92
N PHE A 414 20.13 6.70 -9.23
CA PHE A 414 19.19 7.73 -9.69
C PHE A 414 19.07 8.95 -8.76
N GLY A 415 19.64 8.92 -7.56
CA GLY A 415 19.64 10.10 -6.70
C GLY A 415 20.45 9.89 -5.43
N GLN A 416 20.39 10.84 -4.52
CA GLN A 416 21.07 10.76 -3.21
C GLN A 416 20.19 11.27 -2.06
N THR A 417 20.35 10.66 -0.89
CA THR A 417 19.69 11.03 0.36
C THR A 417 20.66 11.03 1.54
N GLU A 418 20.42 11.94 2.50
CA GLU A 418 21.14 12.00 3.77
C GLU A 418 20.45 11.20 4.90
N VAL A 419 19.23 10.71 4.64
CA VAL A 419 18.32 10.16 5.65
C VAL A 419 17.72 8.83 5.17
N PHE A 420 17.15 8.08 6.11
CA PHE A 420 16.28 6.95 5.78
C PHE A 420 14.94 7.48 5.22
N ILE A 421 14.46 6.90 4.12
CA ILE A 421 13.19 7.29 3.50
C ILE A 421 12.14 6.23 3.87
N GLU A 422 11.17 6.62 4.69
CA GLU A 422 10.24 5.72 5.36
C GLU A 422 9.15 5.18 4.43
N GLY A 423 9.10 3.86 4.32
CA GLY A 423 8.15 3.11 3.50
C GLY A 423 7.75 1.79 4.14
N ARG A 424 8.04 1.59 5.43
CA ARG A 424 7.69 0.34 6.13
C ARG A 424 6.19 0.22 6.30
N ARG A 425 5.71 -1.02 6.24
CA ARG A 425 4.28 -1.38 6.23
C ARG A 425 3.52 -0.78 7.40
N GLU A 426 4.12 -0.80 8.59
CA GLU A 426 3.51 -0.32 9.83
C GLU A 426 3.32 1.20 9.88
N GLN A 427 3.93 1.96 8.97
CA GLN A 427 3.79 3.42 8.91
C GLN A 427 3.05 3.85 7.64
N VAL A 428 3.53 3.44 6.46
CA VAL A 428 3.02 3.88 5.15
C VAL A 428 1.55 3.51 4.89
N ARG A 429 0.99 2.64 5.72
CA ARG A 429 -0.41 2.20 5.67
C ARG A 429 -1.30 2.80 6.77
N THR A 430 -0.78 3.75 7.54
CA THR A 430 -1.45 4.26 8.74
C THR A 430 -1.28 5.76 8.96
N GLN A 431 -0.25 6.36 8.37
CA GLN A 431 0.11 7.77 8.54
C GLN A 431 0.83 8.30 7.29
N GLU A 432 1.12 9.60 7.29
CA GLU A 432 2.02 10.21 6.30
C GLU A 432 3.40 9.57 6.41
N THR A 433 4.08 9.34 5.27
CA THR A 433 5.50 9.00 5.30
C THR A 433 6.28 9.72 4.22
N THR A 434 7.58 9.88 4.46
CA THR A 434 8.53 10.50 3.53
C THR A 434 8.57 9.81 2.16
N LEU A 435 8.53 8.48 2.07
CA LEU A 435 8.47 7.78 0.77
C LEU A 435 7.08 7.90 0.11
N GLY A 436 6.02 7.90 0.93
CA GLY A 436 4.66 8.15 0.47
C GLY A 436 4.55 9.49 -0.24
N ASN A 437 5.01 10.55 0.43
CA ASN A 437 5.09 11.91 -0.11
C ASN A 437 5.96 11.98 -1.35
N LEU A 438 7.22 11.51 -1.27
CA LEU A 438 8.18 11.60 -2.37
C LEU A 438 7.68 10.91 -3.64
N SER A 439 7.07 9.73 -3.51
CA SER A 439 6.55 8.99 -4.67
C SER A 439 5.22 9.56 -5.19
N ALA A 440 4.38 10.14 -4.35
CA ALA A 440 3.18 10.86 -4.79
C ALA A 440 3.54 12.19 -5.50
N ASP A 441 4.56 12.90 -5.02
CA ASP A 441 5.10 14.12 -5.62
C ASP A 441 5.71 13.82 -7.00
N ALA A 442 6.47 12.72 -7.13
CA ALA A 442 7.00 12.27 -8.42
C ALA A 442 5.89 11.96 -9.44
N ASN A 443 4.82 11.28 -8.99
CA ASN A 443 3.66 11.00 -9.84
C ASN A 443 2.96 12.29 -10.31
N LEU A 444 2.76 13.26 -9.40
CA LEU A 444 2.11 14.53 -9.73
C LEU A 444 2.97 15.33 -10.72
N ALA A 445 4.27 15.44 -10.47
CA ALA A 445 5.21 16.16 -11.33
C ALA A 445 5.21 15.59 -12.76
N PHE A 446 5.31 14.27 -12.91
CA PHE A 446 5.25 13.63 -14.22
C PHE A 446 3.89 13.88 -14.91
N ALA A 447 2.79 13.69 -14.20
CA ALA A 447 1.45 13.92 -14.72
C ALA A 447 1.26 15.33 -15.27
N GLN A 448 1.78 16.35 -14.57
CA GLN A 448 1.71 17.75 -14.99
C GLN A 448 2.52 18.05 -16.25
N THR A 449 3.54 17.25 -16.59
CA THR A 449 4.22 17.36 -17.89
C THR A 449 3.33 16.94 -19.06
N VAL A 450 2.36 16.05 -18.81
CA VAL A 450 1.41 15.53 -19.80
C VAL A 450 0.15 16.39 -19.84
N ASP A 451 -0.39 16.73 -18.67
CA ASP A 451 -1.60 17.53 -18.48
C ASP A 451 -1.39 18.51 -17.31
N PRO A 452 -1.11 19.80 -17.58
CA PRO A 452 -0.81 20.78 -16.53
C PRO A 452 -2.03 21.15 -15.67
N THR A 453 -3.22 20.60 -15.97
CA THR A 453 -4.42 20.80 -15.15
C THR A 453 -4.54 19.81 -14.00
N VAL A 454 -3.68 18.79 -13.93
CA VAL A 454 -3.64 17.81 -12.84
C VAL A 454 -3.22 18.50 -11.53
N GLN A 455 -4.07 18.37 -10.51
CA GLN A 455 -3.90 19.02 -9.21
C GLN A 455 -3.52 18.03 -8.10
N VAL A 456 -4.00 16.78 -8.18
CA VAL A 456 -3.92 15.83 -7.08
C VAL A 456 -3.25 14.53 -7.54
N SER A 457 -2.45 13.92 -6.66
CA SER A 457 -1.92 12.57 -6.81
C SER A 457 -2.35 11.71 -5.62
N ILE A 458 -2.90 10.52 -5.89
CA ILE A 458 -3.29 9.54 -4.86
C ILE A 458 -2.68 8.20 -5.21
N LYS A 459 -2.01 7.57 -4.25
CA LYS A 459 -1.58 6.17 -4.33
C LYS A 459 -1.77 5.46 -2.99
N ASN A 460 -1.93 4.15 -3.02
CA ASN A 460 -2.15 3.35 -1.81
C ASN A 460 -0.83 2.93 -1.17
N GLY A 461 -0.75 2.95 0.16
CA GLY A 461 0.41 2.46 0.93
C GLY A 461 0.71 0.98 0.71
N GLY A 462 -0.27 0.20 0.25
CA GLY A 462 -0.12 -1.20 -0.16
C GLY A 462 0.82 -1.40 -1.36
N GLY A 463 0.93 -0.39 -2.22
CA GLY A 463 1.84 -0.37 -3.37
C GLY A 463 3.30 -0.07 -3.01
N ILE A 464 3.55 0.49 -1.82
CA ILE A 464 4.89 0.74 -1.28
C ILE A 464 5.29 -0.46 -0.42
N ARG A 465 6.38 -1.13 -0.80
CA ARG A 465 6.74 -2.47 -0.30
C ARG A 465 7.97 -2.49 0.61
N ALA A 466 8.80 -1.47 0.51
CA ALA A 466 10.00 -1.32 1.33
C ALA A 466 10.33 0.16 1.50
N ALA A 467 11.05 0.46 2.58
CA ALA A 467 11.73 1.73 2.76
C ALA A 467 13.01 1.79 1.90
N ILE A 468 13.56 2.99 1.71
CA ILE A 468 14.88 3.19 1.09
C ILE A 468 15.87 3.56 2.21
N GLY A 469 16.77 2.62 2.50
CA GLY A 469 17.73 2.72 3.60
C GLY A 469 17.84 1.42 4.37
N GLU A 470 18.60 1.44 5.46
CA GLU A 470 18.82 0.29 6.33
C GLU A 470 18.33 0.58 7.74
N VAL A 471 17.71 -0.41 8.38
CA VAL A 471 17.50 -0.42 9.83
C VAL A 471 18.56 -1.33 10.44
N ASP A 472 19.48 -0.76 11.21
CA ASP A 472 20.54 -1.56 11.82
C ASP A 472 19.96 -2.54 12.89
N PRO A 473 20.74 -3.53 13.37
CA PRO A 473 20.26 -4.52 14.34
C PRO A 473 19.79 -3.96 15.70
N VAL A 474 20.06 -2.67 15.99
CA VAL A 474 19.59 -2.00 17.21
C VAL A 474 18.45 -1.01 16.94
N GLY A 475 17.94 -0.96 15.70
CA GLY A 475 16.79 -0.17 15.29
C GLY A 475 17.11 1.24 14.79
N THR A 476 18.37 1.55 14.50
CA THR A 476 18.76 2.86 13.94
C THR A 476 18.38 2.92 12.46
N LEU A 477 17.66 3.97 12.08
CA LEU A 477 17.34 4.25 10.69
C LEU A 477 18.53 4.95 10.01
N LEU A 478 19.07 4.33 8.96
CA LEU A 478 20.23 4.80 8.21
C LEU A 478 19.85 4.99 6.73
N PRO A 479 20.46 5.96 6.02
CA PRO A 479 20.30 6.05 4.56
C PRO A 479 20.79 4.77 3.86
N PRO A 480 20.63 4.61 2.54
CA PRO A 480 21.23 3.49 1.82
C PRO A 480 22.72 3.34 2.15
N GLN A 481 23.18 2.12 2.44
CA GLN A 481 24.57 1.89 2.81
C GLN A 481 25.47 1.64 1.59
N GLU A 482 26.77 1.79 1.80
CA GLU A 482 27.76 1.49 0.76
C GLU A 482 27.70 -0.01 0.42
N ASN A 483 27.70 -0.33 -0.87
CA ASN A 483 27.87 -1.68 -1.37
C ASN A 483 29.13 -1.75 -2.24
N THR A 484 30.22 -2.24 -1.66
CA THR A 484 31.52 -2.34 -2.34
C THR A 484 31.50 -3.27 -3.55
N PHE A 485 30.54 -4.19 -3.64
CA PHE A 485 30.41 -5.11 -4.76
C PHE A 485 29.81 -4.42 -6.00
N SER A 486 28.75 -3.63 -5.82
CA SER A 486 28.15 -2.84 -6.91
C SER A 486 28.88 -1.51 -7.16
N GLY A 487 29.62 -1.01 -6.17
CA GLY A 487 30.28 0.30 -6.19
C GLY A 487 29.37 1.45 -5.74
N LYS A 488 28.14 1.15 -5.28
CA LYS A 488 27.22 2.12 -4.69
C LYS A 488 27.77 2.68 -3.39
N GLN A 489 27.69 3.99 -3.22
CA GLN A 489 28.15 4.70 -2.03
C GLN A 489 27.01 4.91 -1.02
N THR A 490 27.35 5.20 0.24
CA THR A 490 26.34 5.55 1.25
C THR A 490 25.52 6.76 0.80
N GLY A 491 24.20 6.67 0.93
CA GLY A 491 23.24 7.69 0.55
C GLY A 491 22.80 7.66 -0.90
N GLU A 492 23.48 6.92 -1.79
CA GLU A 492 23.06 6.76 -3.18
C GLU A 492 21.79 5.88 -3.26
N ILE A 493 20.78 6.34 -4.02
CA ILE A 493 19.54 5.59 -4.27
C ILE A 493 19.65 4.88 -5.61
N SER A 494 19.68 3.56 -5.59
CA SER A 494 19.87 2.71 -6.77
C SER A 494 18.56 2.24 -7.40
N GLN A 495 18.65 1.70 -8.62
CA GLN A 495 17.54 0.99 -9.27
C GLN A 495 17.00 -0.10 -8.35
N LEU A 496 17.88 -0.82 -7.65
CA LEU A 496 17.51 -1.88 -6.74
C LEU A 496 16.64 -1.35 -5.59
N ASP A 497 16.98 -0.20 -5.01
CA ASP A 497 16.17 0.44 -3.96
C ASP A 497 14.76 0.80 -4.47
N ILE A 498 14.68 1.36 -5.68
CA ILE A 498 13.42 1.78 -6.31
C ILE A 498 12.55 0.57 -6.63
N VAL A 499 13.13 -0.47 -7.24
CA VAL A 499 12.42 -1.72 -7.58
C VAL A 499 11.93 -2.41 -6.31
N ASN A 500 12.74 -2.46 -5.25
CA ASN A 500 12.34 -3.06 -3.98
C ASN A 500 11.21 -2.30 -3.29
N SER A 501 11.20 -0.97 -3.43
CA SER A 501 10.20 -0.08 -2.85
C SER A 501 8.87 -0.13 -3.62
N LEU A 502 8.92 -0.16 -4.96
CA LEU A 502 7.75 -0.09 -5.85
C LEU A 502 7.64 -1.34 -6.75
N ARG A 503 7.60 -2.53 -6.14
CA ARG A 503 7.77 -3.83 -6.83
C ARG A 503 6.80 -4.12 -7.97
N PHE A 504 5.59 -3.57 -7.92
CA PHE A 504 4.58 -3.81 -8.95
C PHE A 504 4.78 -2.96 -10.20
N ASN A 505 5.57 -1.88 -10.11
CA ASN A 505 5.79 -0.90 -11.17
C ASN A 505 4.49 -0.45 -11.88
N ASN A 506 3.48 -0.06 -11.11
CA ASN A 506 2.19 0.31 -11.68
C ASN A 506 2.33 1.48 -12.67
N GLY A 507 1.53 1.45 -13.72
CA GLY A 507 1.42 2.56 -14.67
C GLY A 507 0.63 3.72 -14.07
N LEU A 508 0.87 4.96 -14.52
CA LEU A 508 0.08 6.11 -14.08
C LEU A 508 -1.15 6.34 -14.97
N SER A 509 -2.26 6.70 -14.35
CA SER A 509 -3.54 7.00 -14.99
C SER A 509 -4.06 8.35 -14.51
N LEU A 510 -4.49 9.20 -15.44
CA LEU A 510 -5.18 10.46 -15.17
C LEU A 510 -6.69 10.24 -15.17
N LEU A 511 -7.40 10.81 -14.19
CA LEU A 511 -8.87 10.78 -14.12
C LEU A 511 -9.41 12.16 -13.73
N THR A 512 -10.67 12.41 -14.03
CA THR A 512 -11.42 13.56 -13.52
C THR A 512 -12.50 13.04 -12.58
N VAL A 513 -12.58 13.62 -11.39
CA VAL A 513 -13.60 13.35 -10.38
C VAL A 513 -14.22 14.66 -9.92
N THR A 514 -15.40 14.62 -9.34
CA THR A 514 -16.01 15.79 -8.69
C THR A 514 -15.44 16.02 -7.29
N ALA A 515 -15.70 17.19 -6.71
CA ALA A 515 -15.36 17.49 -5.31
C ALA A 515 -15.97 16.50 -4.32
N ALA A 516 -17.23 16.09 -4.52
CA ALA A 516 -17.87 15.06 -3.70
C ALA A 516 -17.20 13.68 -3.88
N GLU A 517 -16.92 13.27 -5.11
CA GLU A 517 -16.28 11.98 -5.36
C GLU A 517 -14.83 11.92 -4.82
N LEU A 518 -14.09 13.03 -4.82
CA LEU A 518 -12.76 13.09 -4.20
C LEU A 518 -12.82 12.86 -2.69
N GLU A 519 -13.83 13.41 -2.02
CA GLU A 519 -14.09 13.15 -0.60
C GLU A 519 -14.39 11.66 -0.37
N GLU A 520 -15.30 11.06 -1.14
CA GLU A 520 -15.64 9.64 -1.04
C GLU A 520 -14.43 8.70 -1.29
N ILE A 521 -13.54 9.08 -2.21
CA ILE A 521 -12.30 8.35 -2.49
C ILE A 521 -11.36 8.36 -1.28
N LEU A 522 -11.22 9.50 -0.59
CA LEU A 522 -10.36 9.62 0.58
C LEU A 522 -11.00 8.99 1.82
N GLU A 523 -12.33 9.07 1.97
CA GLU A 523 -13.10 8.29 2.95
C GLU A 523 -12.81 6.80 2.83
N HIS A 524 -12.87 6.26 1.60
CA HIS A 524 -12.46 4.87 1.34
C HIS A 524 -11.02 4.62 1.77
N GLY A 525 -10.10 5.53 1.42
CA GLY A 525 -8.70 5.41 1.80
C GLY A 525 -8.48 5.24 3.31
N VAL A 526 -9.24 5.95 4.15
CA VAL A 526 -9.11 5.90 5.62
C VAL A 526 -10.14 5.00 6.32
N ALA A 527 -11.04 4.35 5.59
CA ALA A 527 -12.14 3.56 6.13
C ALA A 527 -11.69 2.39 7.04
N ALA A 528 -10.53 1.80 6.75
CA ALA A 528 -9.97 0.68 7.53
C ALA A 528 -8.94 1.12 8.60
N SER A 529 -8.70 2.43 8.75
CA SER A 529 -7.79 2.95 9.77
C SER A 529 -8.32 2.65 11.18
N GLY A 530 -7.42 2.23 12.07
CA GLY A 530 -7.72 1.92 13.46
C GLY A 530 -6.51 1.32 14.17
N ASP A 531 -6.59 1.20 15.50
CA ASP A 531 -5.47 0.71 16.33
C ASP A 531 -4.94 -0.65 15.86
N GLY A 532 -3.67 -0.69 15.47
CA GLY A 532 -2.97 -1.91 15.02
C GLY A 532 -3.34 -2.39 13.61
N ALA A 533 -4.25 -1.71 12.91
CA ALA A 533 -4.59 -2.03 11.53
C ALA A 533 -3.53 -1.50 10.56
N THR A 534 -3.16 -2.27 9.54
CA THR A 534 -2.23 -1.85 8.46
C THR A 534 -2.84 -2.07 7.06
N PRO A 535 -4.00 -1.46 6.78
CA PRO A 535 -4.72 -1.70 5.53
C PRO A 535 -3.96 -1.19 4.30
N GLY A 536 -3.90 -1.99 3.24
CA GLY A 536 -3.21 -1.59 2.00
C GLY A 536 -3.77 -0.31 1.37
N GLN A 537 -5.07 -0.07 1.56
CA GLN A 537 -5.80 1.01 0.91
C GLN A 537 -5.48 2.43 1.41
N PHE A 538 -4.71 2.58 2.51
CA PHE A 538 -4.41 3.91 3.07
C PHE A 538 -3.73 4.83 2.04
N PRO A 539 -4.21 6.07 1.84
CA PRO A 539 -3.73 6.92 0.76
C PRO A 539 -2.47 7.70 1.16
N GLN A 540 -1.46 7.67 0.30
CA GLN A 540 -0.36 8.62 0.25
C GLN A 540 -0.65 9.62 -0.88
N VAL A 541 -0.39 10.91 -0.65
CA VAL A 541 -0.95 11.98 -1.48
C VAL A 541 0.04 13.09 -1.83
N SER A 542 -0.24 13.81 -2.92
CA SER A 542 0.41 15.08 -3.28
C SER A 542 -0.61 16.05 -3.88
N GLY A 543 -0.35 17.36 -3.74
CA GLY A 543 -1.26 18.43 -4.18
C GLY A 543 -2.54 18.58 -3.37
N VAL A 544 -2.65 17.86 -2.25
CA VAL A 544 -3.80 17.88 -1.36
C VAL A 544 -3.33 17.68 0.09
N LYS A 545 -4.08 18.28 1.02
CA LYS A 545 -3.99 18.01 2.46
C LYS A 545 -5.34 17.60 2.99
N PHE A 546 -5.36 16.68 3.95
CA PHE A 546 -6.59 16.32 4.62
C PHE A 546 -6.37 15.90 6.06
N SER A 547 -7.43 16.00 6.84
CA SER A 547 -7.50 15.52 8.21
C SER A 547 -8.59 14.46 8.32
N PHE A 548 -8.37 13.49 9.22
CA PHE A 548 -9.35 12.45 9.47
C PHE A 548 -9.39 12.03 10.94
N ASP A 549 -10.56 11.60 11.41
CA ASP A 549 -10.74 10.96 12.72
C ASP A 549 -11.17 9.49 12.54
N SER A 550 -10.25 8.58 12.82
CA SER A 550 -10.52 7.14 12.74
C SER A 550 -11.51 6.60 13.79
N ASN A 551 -11.90 7.41 14.79
CA ASN A 551 -12.93 7.04 15.77
C ASN A 551 -14.36 7.31 15.29
N LEU A 552 -14.53 8.03 14.18
CA LEU A 552 -15.83 8.26 13.56
C LEU A 552 -16.28 7.07 12.71
N GLU A 553 -17.59 7.06 12.40
CA GLU A 553 -18.18 6.05 11.53
C GLU A 553 -17.52 6.10 10.15
N VAL A 554 -17.39 4.93 9.50
CA VAL A 554 -16.83 4.84 8.15
C VAL A 554 -17.73 5.64 7.19
N GLY A 555 -17.13 6.56 6.42
CA GLY A 555 -17.85 7.51 5.57
C GLY A 555 -18.03 8.90 6.18
N ASP A 556 -17.69 9.10 7.46
CA ASP A 556 -17.72 10.41 8.15
C ASP A 556 -16.36 10.78 8.77
N ARG A 557 -15.26 10.15 8.31
CA ARG A 557 -13.94 10.23 8.94
C ARG A 557 -13.15 11.46 8.50
N ILE A 558 -13.25 11.89 7.25
CA ILE A 558 -12.60 13.08 6.70
C ILE A 558 -13.25 14.32 7.35
N ARG A 559 -12.44 15.21 7.92
CA ARG A 559 -12.91 16.42 8.60
C ARG A 559 -12.60 17.69 7.84
N SER A 560 -11.41 17.74 7.25
CA SER A 560 -10.96 18.83 6.40
C SER A 560 -10.25 18.26 5.18
N LEU A 561 -10.45 18.87 4.02
CA LEU A 561 -9.81 18.49 2.77
C LEU A 561 -9.58 19.75 1.93
N ALA A 562 -8.33 20.00 1.54
CA ALA A 562 -7.96 21.15 0.72
C ALA A 562 -6.97 20.75 -0.37
N ILE A 563 -7.20 21.22 -1.59
CA ILE A 563 -6.19 21.21 -2.65
C ILE A 563 -5.18 22.30 -2.33
N VAL A 564 -3.89 21.95 -2.40
CA VAL A 564 -2.80 22.87 -2.11
C VAL A 564 -1.82 22.95 -3.27
N ASN A 565 -1.14 24.08 -3.39
CA ASN A 565 0.02 24.16 -4.25
C ASN A 565 1.15 23.30 -3.63
N PRO A 566 1.68 22.28 -4.34
CA PRO A 566 2.69 21.40 -3.78
C PRO A 566 4.04 22.07 -3.52
N GLU A 567 4.31 23.24 -4.11
CA GLU A 567 5.55 24.00 -3.91
C GLU A 567 5.43 25.03 -2.77
N THR A 568 4.31 25.74 -2.67
CA THR A 568 4.12 26.83 -1.69
C THR A 568 3.32 26.43 -0.47
N ASP A 569 2.62 25.29 -0.52
CA ASP A 569 1.75 24.77 0.53
C ASP A 569 0.47 25.60 0.77
N GLU A 570 0.23 26.59 -0.11
CA GLU A 570 -0.94 27.48 -0.08
C GLU A 570 -2.21 26.75 -0.51
N VAL A 571 -3.33 27.04 0.16
CA VAL A 571 -4.66 26.48 -0.16
C VAL A 571 -5.16 27.09 -1.46
N VAL A 572 -5.47 26.23 -2.43
CA VAL A 572 -6.03 26.62 -3.74
C VAL A 572 -7.54 26.41 -3.78
N ASP A 573 -8.03 25.36 -3.13
CA ASP A 573 -9.46 25.04 -3.06
C ASP A 573 -9.76 24.27 -1.76
N ILE A 574 -10.89 24.58 -1.12
CA ILE A 574 -11.37 23.88 0.08
C ILE A 574 -12.49 22.95 -0.34
N ILE A 575 -12.28 21.64 -0.22
CA ILE A 575 -13.24 20.61 -0.61
C ILE A 575 -14.17 20.27 0.55
N VAL A 576 -13.60 20.02 1.74
CA VAL A 576 -14.35 19.63 2.94
C VAL A 576 -13.98 20.55 4.09
N GLU A 577 -15.00 21.03 4.80
CA GLU A 577 -14.89 21.77 6.05
C GLU A 577 -15.88 21.20 7.07
N ASP A 578 -15.38 20.88 8.27
CA ASP A 578 -16.18 20.24 9.32
C ASP A 578 -16.91 18.95 8.88
N GLY A 579 -16.29 18.19 7.98
CA GLY A 579 -16.81 16.93 7.44
C GLY A 579 -17.93 17.09 6.42
N GLU A 580 -18.16 18.31 5.90
CA GLU A 580 -19.14 18.58 4.85
C GLU A 580 -18.45 19.14 3.60
N VAL A 581 -18.88 18.68 2.42
CA VAL A 581 -18.38 19.23 1.14
C VAL A 581 -18.86 20.68 1.00
N VAL A 582 -17.92 21.61 0.76
CA VAL A 582 -18.21 23.04 0.57
C VAL A 582 -18.03 23.47 -0.89
N GLY A 583 -18.76 24.51 -1.30
CA GLY A 583 -18.79 24.98 -2.68
C GLY A 583 -19.66 24.10 -3.59
N ASP A 584 -19.42 24.16 -4.91
CA ASP A 584 -20.10 23.27 -5.86
C ASP A 584 -19.54 21.84 -5.74
N ALA A 585 -20.36 20.92 -5.27
CA ALA A 585 -20.02 19.50 -5.11
C ALA A 585 -19.64 18.82 -6.44
N ASN A 586 -20.12 19.34 -7.58
CA ASN A 586 -19.87 18.76 -8.91
C ASN A 586 -18.68 19.38 -9.64
N ARG A 587 -17.94 20.30 -9.01
CA ARG A 587 -16.78 20.91 -9.67
C ARG A 587 -15.70 19.85 -9.93
N GLU A 588 -15.13 19.91 -11.13
CA GLU A 588 -14.21 18.89 -11.63
C GLU A 588 -12.79 19.08 -11.09
N ILE A 589 -12.18 17.98 -10.66
CA ILE A 589 -10.82 17.89 -10.14
C ILE A 589 -10.07 16.86 -10.98
N ARG A 590 -8.99 17.31 -11.62
CA ARG A 590 -8.10 16.45 -12.40
C ARG A 590 -7.03 15.86 -11.49
N LEU A 591 -6.89 14.55 -11.48
CA LEU A 591 -5.94 13.83 -10.63
C LEU A 591 -5.15 12.76 -11.39
N VAL A 592 -4.04 12.34 -10.81
CA VAL A 592 -3.28 11.14 -11.20
C VAL A 592 -3.35 10.08 -10.12
N THR A 593 -3.45 8.82 -10.52
CA THR A 593 -3.36 7.67 -9.63
C THR A 593 -2.69 6.48 -10.33
N LEU A 594 -2.50 5.37 -9.63
CA LEU A 594 -1.98 4.13 -10.20
C LEU A 594 -3.06 3.44 -11.05
N ASN A 595 -2.70 2.85 -12.18
CA ASN A 595 -3.61 2.11 -13.05
C ASN A 595 -4.31 0.94 -12.33
N PHE A 596 -3.66 0.36 -11.32
CA PHE A 596 -4.23 -0.61 -10.38
C PHE A 596 -5.45 -0.03 -9.65
N LEU A 597 -5.31 1.15 -9.03
CA LEU A 597 -6.41 1.82 -8.32
C LEU A 597 -7.48 2.32 -9.29
N ALA A 598 -7.07 2.90 -10.42
CA ALA A 598 -7.98 3.30 -11.50
C ALA A 598 -8.80 2.12 -12.07
N GLY A 599 -8.32 0.89 -11.89
CA GLY A 599 -9.00 -0.37 -12.23
C GLY A 599 -9.87 -0.96 -11.12
N GLY A 600 -9.93 -0.34 -9.94
CA GLY A 600 -10.66 -0.84 -8.77
C GLY A 600 -9.82 -1.62 -7.76
N GLY A 601 -8.50 -1.60 -7.89
CA GLY A 601 -7.57 -2.18 -6.92
C GLY A 601 -7.79 -1.62 -5.51
N ASP A 602 -7.55 -2.44 -4.48
CA ASP A 602 -7.87 -2.13 -3.08
C ASP A 602 -9.32 -1.64 -2.85
N ASN A 603 -10.24 -2.04 -3.74
CA ASN A 603 -11.65 -1.62 -3.77
C ASN A 603 -11.86 -0.10 -3.89
N TYR A 604 -10.89 0.64 -4.43
CA TYR A 604 -11.08 2.07 -4.69
C TYR A 604 -12.22 2.29 -5.71
N PRO A 605 -13.11 3.27 -5.49
CA PRO A 605 -14.29 3.49 -6.32
C PRO A 605 -14.01 4.24 -7.64
N PHE A 606 -12.75 4.36 -8.07
CA PHE A 606 -12.40 4.99 -9.35
C PHE A 606 -13.16 4.45 -10.57
N PRO A 607 -13.49 3.14 -10.69
CA PRO A 607 -14.31 2.66 -11.80
C PRO A 607 -15.75 3.21 -11.81
N GLU A 608 -16.27 3.67 -10.67
CA GLU A 608 -17.60 4.26 -10.53
C GLU A 608 -17.57 5.78 -10.78
N PHE A 609 -16.55 6.47 -10.24
CA PHE A 609 -16.47 7.95 -10.24
C PHE A 609 -15.58 8.52 -11.37
N GLY A 610 -14.54 7.80 -11.74
CA GLY A 610 -13.45 8.32 -12.57
C GLY A 610 -13.83 8.48 -14.04
N GLU A 611 -14.11 9.72 -14.45
CA GLU A 611 -14.34 10.07 -15.84
C GLU A 611 -13.03 10.47 -16.56
N ASN A 612 -13.08 10.55 -17.90
CA ASN A 612 -11.98 11.02 -18.75
C ASN A 612 -10.63 10.35 -18.46
N ARG A 613 -10.65 9.03 -18.19
CA ARG A 613 -9.46 8.24 -17.90
C ARG A 613 -8.47 8.26 -19.07
N VAL A 614 -7.22 8.59 -18.78
CA VAL A 614 -6.09 8.50 -19.72
C VAL A 614 -4.93 7.78 -19.05
N ASP A 615 -4.57 6.61 -19.57
CA ASP A 615 -3.37 5.89 -19.13
C ASP A 615 -2.15 6.52 -19.81
N ILE A 616 -1.20 7.02 -19.00
CA ILE A 616 -0.03 7.79 -19.46
C ILE A 616 1.29 7.02 -19.35
N PHE A 617 1.20 5.69 -19.25
CA PHE A 617 2.35 4.78 -19.25
C PHE A 617 2.50 4.07 -20.61
N GLN A 618 3.73 3.70 -20.95
CA GLN A 618 4.06 2.98 -22.17
C GLN A 618 4.11 1.45 -21.95
N PRO A 619 3.85 0.62 -22.98
CA PRO A 619 4.04 -0.83 -22.88
C PRO A 619 5.52 -1.19 -22.70
N ASP A 620 5.79 -2.40 -22.22
CA ASP A 620 7.16 -2.82 -21.87
C ASP A 620 8.14 -2.88 -23.04
N ASP A 621 7.64 -3.02 -24.26
CA ASP A 621 8.45 -3.08 -25.49
C ASP A 621 8.66 -1.72 -26.16
N ALA A 622 8.09 -0.65 -25.61
CA ALA A 622 8.26 0.70 -26.14
C ALA A 622 9.69 1.24 -25.90
N PRO A 623 10.21 2.11 -26.78
CA PRO A 623 11.49 2.77 -26.55
C PRO A 623 11.47 3.60 -25.27
N ARG A 624 12.43 3.36 -24.36
CA ARG A 624 12.57 4.10 -23.10
C ARG A 624 13.22 5.46 -23.32
N THR A 625 12.79 6.47 -22.57
CA THR A 625 13.40 7.81 -22.58
C THR A 625 13.97 8.19 -21.20
N GLY A 626 14.39 9.44 -21.02
CA GLY A 626 14.97 9.89 -19.75
C GLY A 626 16.31 9.25 -19.36
N VAL A 627 16.66 9.32 -18.07
CA VAL A 627 17.81 8.63 -17.48
C VAL A 627 17.46 7.22 -16.98
N ALA A 628 16.22 7.01 -16.55
CA ALA A 628 15.68 5.81 -15.92
C ALA A 628 15.17 4.77 -16.92
N THR A 629 16.02 4.41 -17.89
CA THR A 629 15.65 3.48 -18.98
C THR A 629 15.40 2.02 -18.56
N PHE A 630 15.42 1.70 -17.27
CA PHE A 630 15.14 0.36 -16.76
C PHE A 630 13.64 0.07 -16.59
N ALA A 631 12.82 1.11 -16.45
CA ALA A 631 11.37 1.02 -16.29
C ALA A 631 10.66 1.62 -17.52
N ALA A 632 9.35 1.40 -17.62
CA ALA A 632 8.55 1.97 -18.71
C ALA A 632 8.23 3.44 -18.45
N ASP A 633 8.39 4.29 -19.48
CA ASP A 633 7.99 5.69 -19.39
C ASP A 633 6.56 5.82 -18.82
N GLY A 634 6.42 6.59 -17.74
CA GLY A 634 5.15 6.82 -17.06
C GLY A 634 4.68 5.71 -16.11
N SER A 635 5.56 4.75 -15.78
CA SER A 635 5.39 3.83 -14.65
C SER A 635 5.97 4.43 -13.37
N GLU A 636 5.49 4.00 -12.20
CA GLU A 636 5.88 4.61 -10.92
C GLU A 636 7.38 4.46 -10.58
N GLN A 637 8.07 3.42 -11.06
CA GLN A 637 9.53 3.31 -10.89
C GLN A 637 10.27 4.30 -11.80
N ASP A 638 9.82 4.46 -13.04
CA ASP A 638 10.37 5.44 -13.99
C ASP A 638 10.19 6.87 -13.45
N THR A 639 8.97 7.23 -13.06
CA THR A 639 8.67 8.59 -12.58
C THR A 639 9.42 8.93 -11.29
N LEU A 640 9.54 8.00 -10.34
CA LEU A 640 10.34 8.22 -9.14
C LEU A 640 11.83 8.37 -9.48
N ALA A 641 12.39 7.53 -10.35
CA ALA A 641 13.79 7.58 -10.72
C ALA A 641 14.17 8.87 -11.46
N GLU A 642 13.34 9.31 -12.42
CA GLU A 642 13.52 10.61 -13.10
C GLU A 642 13.41 11.77 -12.11
N TYR A 643 12.41 11.75 -11.23
CA TYR A 643 12.21 12.79 -10.21
C TYR A 643 13.40 12.89 -9.24
N LEU A 644 13.94 11.75 -8.79
CA LEU A 644 15.14 11.70 -7.97
C LEU A 644 16.35 12.28 -8.71
N ALA A 645 16.52 11.96 -9.98
CA ALA A 645 17.65 12.42 -10.77
C ALA A 645 17.62 13.94 -11.01
N ASP A 646 16.43 14.49 -11.18
CA ASP A 646 16.23 15.92 -11.41
C ASP A 646 16.34 16.76 -10.12
N ASN A 647 15.82 16.25 -9.00
CA ASN A 647 15.72 17.01 -7.75
C ASN A 647 16.85 16.72 -6.74
N PHE A 648 17.41 15.50 -6.76
CA PHE A 648 18.45 15.04 -5.84
C PHE A 648 19.61 14.36 -6.58
N PRO A 649 20.24 15.04 -7.56
CA PRO A 649 21.23 14.43 -8.43
C PRO A 649 22.48 13.97 -7.67
N ILE A 650 23.02 12.82 -8.06
CA ILE A 650 24.24 12.22 -7.50
C ILE A 650 25.41 13.20 -7.60
N GLY A 651 26.10 13.44 -6.48
CA GLY A 651 27.25 14.35 -6.42
C GLY A 651 26.90 15.83 -6.62
N GLY A 652 25.61 16.17 -6.64
CA GLY A 652 25.12 17.54 -6.57
C GLY A 652 25.11 18.08 -5.13
N ASP A 653 24.78 19.37 -4.99
CA ASP A 653 24.65 20.04 -3.69
C ASP A 653 23.30 19.75 -3.00
N ALA A 654 22.38 19.06 -3.67
CA ALA A 654 21.04 18.72 -3.17
C ALA A 654 20.91 17.20 -2.96
N ALA A 655 20.58 16.80 -1.74
CA ALA A 655 20.24 15.44 -1.35
C ALA A 655 18.90 15.47 -0.62
N PHE A 656 18.10 14.41 -0.76
CA PHE A 656 16.86 14.29 0.00
C PHE A 656 17.20 14.22 1.49
N ASN A 657 16.69 15.16 2.28
CA ASN A 657 17.06 15.33 3.69
C ASN A 657 15.85 15.57 4.62
N THR A 658 14.63 15.33 4.10
CA THR A 658 13.41 15.39 4.90
C THR A 658 13.35 14.18 5.81
N VAL A 659 13.48 14.39 7.12
CA VAL A 659 13.41 13.33 8.13
C VAL A 659 11.96 12.95 8.37
N GLU A 660 11.72 11.65 8.54
CA GLU A 660 10.41 11.12 8.93
C GLU A 660 9.88 11.73 10.23
N THR A 661 8.59 12.00 10.27
CA THR A 661 7.89 12.56 11.42
C THR A 661 7.01 11.54 12.13
N SER A 662 6.69 11.84 13.39
CA SER A 662 5.65 11.09 14.09
C SER A 662 4.26 11.62 13.67
N PRO A 663 3.17 10.85 13.85
CA PRO A 663 1.85 11.28 13.40
C PRO A 663 1.34 12.57 14.08
N GLU A 664 1.91 12.97 15.23
CA GLU A 664 1.63 14.28 15.85
C GLU A 664 2.20 15.46 15.06
N ALA A 665 3.17 15.21 14.16
CA ALA A 665 3.88 16.22 13.39
C ALA A 665 3.53 16.21 11.89
N ASP A 666 2.82 15.19 11.39
CA ASP A 666 2.35 15.06 10.01
C ASP A 666 1.46 16.23 9.59
N THR A 667 1.75 16.88 8.45
CA THR A 667 1.06 18.12 8.03
C THR A 667 0.21 17.94 6.79
N ARG A 668 0.52 16.96 5.93
CA ARG A 668 -0.21 16.65 4.70
C ARG A 668 -1.38 15.71 4.98
N ILE A 669 -1.17 14.72 5.85
CA ILE A 669 -2.19 13.75 6.26
C ILE A 669 -2.32 13.79 7.78
N GLN A 670 -3.36 14.44 8.32
CA GLN A 670 -3.49 14.70 9.75
C GLN A 670 -4.48 13.73 10.39
N ASN A 671 -3.99 12.80 11.22
CA ASN A 671 -4.89 11.97 12.04
C ASN A 671 -5.23 12.71 13.34
N LEU A 672 -6.51 13.05 13.50
CA LEU A 672 -7.02 13.86 14.61
C LEU A 672 -6.98 13.17 15.97
N ASN A 673 -6.66 11.87 15.98
CA ASN A 673 -6.38 11.15 17.22
C ASN A 673 -4.99 11.44 17.79
N PHE A 674 -4.11 12.06 17.01
CA PHE A 674 -2.73 12.40 17.39
C PHE A 674 -2.46 13.90 17.43
N ARG A 675 -3.17 14.70 16.61
CA ARG A 675 -2.98 16.15 16.52
C ARG A 675 -4.28 16.92 16.30
N GLU A 676 -4.25 18.23 16.56
CA GLU A 676 -5.35 19.12 16.19
C GLU A 676 -5.44 19.29 14.68
N ASP A 677 -6.64 19.58 14.18
CA ASP A 677 -6.85 19.87 12.76
C ASP A 677 -6.28 21.24 12.43
N THR A 678 -5.25 21.26 11.58
CA THR A 678 -4.64 22.50 11.06
C THR A 678 -4.61 22.49 9.53
N VAL A 679 -5.46 21.68 8.87
CA VAL A 679 -5.51 21.61 7.39
C VAL A 679 -6.02 22.92 6.80
N LEU A 680 -7.06 23.49 7.42
CA LEU A 680 -7.67 24.76 7.04
C LEU A 680 -7.21 25.93 7.92
N ASP A 681 -6.14 25.77 8.70
CA ASP A 681 -5.63 26.86 9.53
C ASP A 681 -5.11 27.99 8.63
N ILE A 682 -5.94 29.02 8.49
CA ILE A 682 -5.64 30.22 7.72
C ILE A 682 -4.71 31.09 8.55
N THR A 683 -3.51 31.39 8.02
CA THR A 683 -2.60 32.31 8.68
C THR A 683 -2.98 33.72 8.22
N PRO A 684 -3.55 34.59 9.07
CA PRO A 684 -4.05 35.89 8.61
C PRO A 684 -2.92 36.72 8.00
N GLU A 685 -3.04 37.14 6.74
CA GLU A 685 -2.11 38.08 6.15
C GLU A 685 -2.42 39.51 6.62
N LEU A 686 -1.39 40.30 6.93
CA LEU A 686 -1.55 41.74 7.14
C LEU A 686 -1.24 42.46 5.83
N VAL A 687 -2.29 42.97 5.19
CA VAL A 687 -2.19 43.72 3.93
C VAL A 687 -2.29 45.21 4.23
N ALA A 688 -1.28 45.98 3.81
CA ALA A 688 -1.22 47.42 4.08
C ALA A 688 -1.05 48.22 2.79
N GLY A 689 -1.93 49.19 2.58
CA GLY A 689 -1.88 50.17 1.50
C GLY A 689 -0.95 51.35 1.78
N THR A 690 -1.16 52.41 1.00
CA THR A 690 -0.41 53.65 1.01
C THR A 690 -1.32 54.84 1.38
N PRO A 691 -0.76 56.02 1.68
CA PRO A 691 -1.57 57.23 1.87
C PRO A 691 -2.16 57.83 0.57
N ASN A 692 -2.19 57.09 -0.54
CA ASN A 692 -2.82 57.49 -1.80
C ASN A 692 -3.77 56.38 -2.23
N ALA A 693 -4.60 56.65 -3.25
CA ALA A 693 -5.48 55.66 -3.86
C ALA A 693 -4.77 54.34 -4.20
N ASP A 694 -5.22 53.25 -3.57
CA ASP A 694 -4.77 51.89 -3.79
C ASP A 694 -5.85 51.03 -4.47
N ILE A 695 -5.44 49.98 -5.18
CA ILE A 695 -6.34 48.94 -5.71
C ILE A 695 -5.76 47.60 -5.27
N LEU A 696 -6.42 46.93 -4.34
CA LEU A 696 -6.05 45.62 -3.81
C LEU A 696 -7.05 44.58 -4.27
N ILE A 697 -6.57 43.47 -4.85
CA ILE A 697 -7.40 42.41 -5.42
C ILE A 697 -7.01 41.05 -4.84
N GLY A 698 -7.99 40.31 -4.31
CA GLY A 698 -7.81 38.94 -3.82
C GLY A 698 -7.36 37.99 -4.94
N GLY A 699 -6.48 37.05 -4.61
CA GLY A 699 -5.80 36.17 -5.58
C GLY A 699 -4.71 36.87 -6.41
N ARG A 700 -4.48 38.17 -6.23
CA ARG A 700 -3.39 38.93 -6.88
C ARG A 700 -2.46 39.59 -5.87
N ASP A 701 -3.03 40.33 -4.93
CA ASP A 701 -2.28 41.14 -3.96
C ASP A 701 -2.29 40.52 -2.55
N PHE A 702 -3.25 39.63 -2.27
CA PHE A 702 -3.45 38.84 -1.04
C PHE A 702 -4.26 37.58 -1.38
N ASP A 703 -4.32 36.58 -0.51
CA ASP A 703 -4.98 35.28 -0.82
C ASP A 703 -6.51 35.31 -0.73
N GLY A 704 -7.08 36.26 0.02
CA GLY A 704 -8.51 36.47 0.18
C GLY A 704 -9.14 35.64 1.30
N LEU A 705 -8.32 35.02 2.17
CA LEU A 705 -8.75 34.04 3.14
C LEU A 705 -8.33 34.42 4.57
N GLY A 706 -9.21 35.11 5.28
CA GLY A 706 -8.96 35.48 6.68
C GLY A 706 -8.01 36.67 6.86
N ASP A 707 -7.85 37.50 5.83
CA ASP A 707 -6.87 38.58 5.81
C ASP A 707 -7.28 39.79 6.64
N LEU A 708 -6.27 40.56 7.06
CA LEU A 708 -6.43 41.83 7.74
C LEU A 708 -5.90 42.96 6.85
N ILE A 709 -6.82 43.70 6.22
CA ILE A 709 -6.52 44.69 5.19
C ILE A 709 -6.72 46.11 5.72
N PHE A 710 -5.71 46.97 5.53
CA PHE A 710 -5.75 48.40 5.81
C PHE A 710 -5.26 49.21 4.62
N THR A 711 -6.11 49.94 3.89
CA THR A 711 -5.65 50.77 2.75
C THR A 711 -5.16 52.14 3.22
N GLY A 712 -5.94 52.82 4.06
CA GLY A 712 -5.49 53.98 4.84
C GLY A 712 -6.18 55.28 4.43
N ALA A 713 -5.56 56.05 3.54
CA ALA A 713 -6.15 57.30 3.07
C ALA A 713 -5.99 57.36 1.56
N GLY A 714 -7.04 57.72 0.84
CA GLY A 714 -7.03 57.59 -0.61
C GLY A 714 -8.45 57.37 -1.08
N ALA A 715 -8.68 57.29 -2.38
CA ALA A 715 -9.93 56.72 -2.87
C ALA A 715 -9.57 55.29 -3.27
N ASP A 716 -9.78 54.36 -2.36
CA ASP A 716 -9.22 53.02 -2.41
C ASP A 716 -10.26 52.02 -2.95
N GLN A 717 -9.78 50.94 -3.55
CA GLN A 717 -10.61 49.82 -3.99
C GLN A 717 -10.06 48.51 -3.44
N VAL A 718 -10.94 47.71 -2.81
CA VAL A 718 -10.63 46.35 -2.36
C VAL A 718 -11.62 45.38 -2.99
N ASP A 719 -11.12 44.45 -3.80
CA ASP A 719 -11.92 43.43 -4.49
C ASP A 719 -11.57 42.04 -3.94
N VAL A 720 -12.35 41.56 -2.97
CA VAL A 720 -12.14 40.24 -2.34
C VAL A 720 -12.66 39.08 -3.20
N PRO A 721 -13.88 39.13 -3.79
CA PRO A 721 -14.46 38.01 -4.54
C PRO A 721 -13.61 37.52 -5.71
N PHE A 722 -12.67 38.33 -6.21
CA PHE A 722 -11.73 37.92 -7.26
C PHE A 722 -10.84 36.71 -6.88
N ALA A 723 -10.63 36.46 -5.58
CA ALA A 723 -9.95 35.25 -5.09
C ALA A 723 -10.78 33.95 -5.32
N GLY A 724 -12.02 34.06 -5.81
CA GLY A 724 -12.88 32.94 -6.14
C GLY A 724 -13.63 32.39 -4.93
N THR A 725 -13.98 31.10 -4.96
CA THR A 725 -14.86 30.47 -3.96
C THR A 725 -14.25 30.35 -2.57
N ILE A 726 -12.93 30.49 -2.45
CA ILE A 726 -12.23 30.49 -1.16
C ILE A 726 -12.31 31.84 -0.44
N ALA A 727 -12.72 32.92 -1.13
CA ALA A 727 -12.65 34.27 -0.58
C ALA A 727 -13.64 34.48 0.58
N ARG A 728 -13.13 34.53 1.83
CA ARG A 728 -13.96 34.63 3.03
C ARG A 728 -13.21 35.07 4.29
N ASP A 729 -13.99 35.44 5.29
CA ASP A 729 -13.56 35.70 6.67
C ASP A 729 -12.52 36.85 6.82
N ASN A 730 -12.43 37.73 5.82
CA ASN A 730 -11.52 38.87 5.81
C ASN A 730 -11.99 40.02 6.69
N ARG A 731 -11.06 40.89 7.06
CA ARG A 731 -11.33 42.12 7.79
C ARG A 731 -10.70 43.32 7.11
N ILE A 732 -11.54 44.19 6.57
CA ILE A 732 -11.16 45.25 5.63
C ILE A 732 -11.43 46.62 6.24
N PHE A 733 -10.42 47.49 6.22
CA PHE A 733 -10.52 48.87 6.66
C PHE A 733 -9.96 49.82 5.59
N THR A 734 -10.82 50.64 4.99
CA THR A 734 -10.38 51.52 3.89
C THR A 734 -9.99 52.92 4.34
N GLY A 735 -10.69 53.46 5.34
CA GLY A 735 -10.19 54.57 6.14
C GLY A 735 -10.78 55.91 5.77
N SER A 736 -10.22 56.65 4.81
CA SER A 736 -10.70 58.02 4.52
C SER A 736 -10.69 58.40 3.05
N ASN A 737 -11.63 59.28 2.68
CA ASN A 737 -12.17 59.58 1.35
C ASN A 737 -13.09 58.45 0.85
N ASN A 738 -13.49 58.52 -0.42
CA ASN A 738 -14.54 57.67 -0.97
C ASN A 738 -13.93 56.38 -1.49
N ASP A 739 -14.26 55.27 -0.85
CA ASP A 739 -13.70 53.95 -1.09
C ASP A 739 -14.74 52.99 -1.70
N ILE A 740 -14.26 51.93 -2.34
CA ILE A 740 -15.09 50.85 -2.90
C ILE A 740 -14.61 49.51 -2.34
N ILE A 741 -15.52 48.73 -1.76
CA ILE A 741 -15.21 47.40 -1.21
C ILE A 741 -16.18 46.39 -1.83
N ASP A 742 -15.65 45.45 -2.62
CA ASP A 742 -16.37 44.25 -3.02
C ASP A 742 -16.09 43.16 -1.96
N VAL A 743 -17.14 42.69 -1.30
CA VAL A 743 -17.09 41.96 -0.03
C VAL A 743 -17.34 40.47 -0.27
N GLY A 744 -16.49 39.60 0.31
CA GLY A 744 -16.65 38.15 0.27
C GLY A 744 -17.51 37.58 1.39
N ASN A 745 -17.62 36.25 1.44
CA ASN A 745 -18.44 35.57 2.45
C ASN A 745 -17.88 35.78 3.87
N ARG A 746 -18.75 36.07 4.83
CA ARG A 746 -18.40 36.29 6.25
C ARG A 746 -17.38 37.40 6.52
N ASP A 747 -17.05 38.20 5.52
CA ASP A 747 -16.14 39.33 5.65
C ASP A 747 -16.69 40.42 6.58
N ARG A 748 -15.77 41.23 7.10
CA ARG A 748 -16.06 42.40 7.92
C ARG A 748 -15.43 43.63 7.29
N ALA A 749 -16.25 44.46 6.66
CA ALA A 749 -15.80 45.65 5.93
C ALA A 749 -16.20 46.94 6.65
N PHE A 750 -15.28 47.91 6.66
CA PHE A 750 -15.43 49.22 7.29
C PHE A 750 -14.95 50.30 6.32
N GLY A 751 -15.86 51.12 5.80
CA GLY A 751 -15.56 52.23 4.87
C GLY A 751 -14.77 53.34 5.57
N GLY A 752 -15.30 53.85 6.66
CA GLY A 752 -14.62 54.82 7.51
C GLY A 752 -15.17 56.22 7.32
N SER A 753 -14.47 57.11 6.62
CA SER A 753 -14.95 58.49 6.39
C SER A 753 -14.90 58.88 4.93
N GLY A 754 -16.02 59.24 4.34
CA GLY A 754 -16.16 59.47 2.91
C GLY A 754 -17.55 59.02 2.46
N ASP A 755 -17.85 59.19 1.19
CA ASP A 755 -19.05 58.56 0.63
C ASP A 755 -18.62 57.23 0.00
N ASP A 756 -18.76 56.13 0.75
CA ASP A 756 -18.21 54.83 0.42
C ASP A 756 -19.22 53.90 -0.26
N ILE A 757 -18.73 52.93 -1.04
CA ILE A 757 -19.54 51.87 -1.65
C ILE A 757 -19.08 50.52 -1.10
N LEU A 758 -19.99 49.81 -0.45
CA LEU A 758 -19.74 48.45 0.05
C LEU A 758 -20.69 47.49 -0.66
N ASP A 759 -20.16 46.65 -1.54
CA ASP A 759 -20.92 45.70 -2.35
C ASP A 759 -20.75 44.27 -1.83
N ALA A 760 -21.80 43.75 -1.20
CA ALA A 760 -21.89 42.39 -0.70
C ALA A 760 -22.96 41.58 -1.45
N THR A 761 -23.28 41.96 -2.69
CA THR A 761 -24.39 41.36 -3.49
C THR A 761 -24.34 39.84 -3.54
N ASP A 762 -23.16 39.26 -3.77
CA ASP A 762 -22.97 37.81 -3.89
C ASP A 762 -22.50 37.14 -2.58
N ALA A 763 -22.47 37.89 -1.47
CA ALA A 763 -21.93 37.41 -0.20
C ALA A 763 -23.03 37.00 0.79
N THR A 764 -22.67 36.06 1.69
CA THR A 764 -23.48 35.67 2.84
C THR A 764 -22.76 35.86 4.17
N GLY A 765 -23.52 36.15 5.23
CA GLY A 765 -23.02 36.20 6.61
C GLY A 765 -22.03 37.34 6.92
N TYR A 766 -21.94 38.33 6.03
CA TYR A 766 -21.02 39.46 6.11
C TYR A 766 -21.43 40.49 7.19
N ARG A 767 -20.51 41.41 7.50
CA ARG A 767 -20.78 42.58 8.34
C ARG A 767 -20.18 43.85 7.74
N LEU A 768 -21.04 44.81 7.42
CA LEU A 768 -20.66 46.10 6.84
C LEU A 768 -20.83 47.25 7.84
N SER A 769 -19.99 48.27 7.69
CA SER A 769 -20.14 49.59 8.33
C SER A 769 -19.71 50.65 7.34
N GLY A 770 -20.60 51.57 6.97
CA GLY A 770 -20.30 52.73 6.13
C GLY A 770 -19.37 53.69 6.85
N GLY A 771 -19.86 54.31 7.93
CA GLY A 771 -19.06 55.14 8.83
C GLY A 771 -19.58 56.57 8.87
N THR A 772 -18.85 57.53 8.31
CA THR A 772 -19.29 58.93 8.21
C THR A 772 -19.26 59.39 6.76
N GLY A 773 -20.33 60.03 6.30
CA GLY A 773 -20.54 60.39 4.90
C GLY A 773 -21.77 59.67 4.36
N ASN A 774 -22.11 59.87 3.09
CA ASN A 774 -23.31 59.28 2.51
C ASN A 774 -22.94 57.98 1.79
N ASP A 775 -23.15 56.85 2.46
CA ASP A 775 -22.65 55.55 2.02
C ASP A 775 -23.70 54.78 1.21
N THR A 776 -23.24 53.95 0.28
CA THR A 776 -24.08 53.04 -0.51
C THR A 776 -23.70 51.59 -0.21
N LEU A 777 -24.65 50.81 0.28
CA LEU A 777 -24.44 49.42 0.68
C LEU A 777 -25.34 48.48 -0.15
N PHE A 778 -24.74 47.61 -0.94
CA PHE A 778 -25.44 46.52 -1.63
C PHE A 778 -25.36 45.25 -0.79
N LEU A 779 -26.51 44.63 -0.53
CA LEU A 779 -26.67 43.61 0.49
C LEU A 779 -27.10 42.28 -0.13
N GLY A 780 -26.27 41.25 0.04
CA GLY A 780 -26.58 39.86 -0.26
C GLY A 780 -27.47 39.20 0.81
N THR A 781 -27.08 38.03 1.31
CA THR A 781 -27.95 37.19 2.17
C THR A 781 -27.45 37.07 3.61
N ASP A 782 -28.37 37.08 4.58
CA ASP A 782 -28.10 36.83 6.02
C ASP A 782 -26.99 37.73 6.62
N GLY A 783 -26.81 38.93 6.08
CA GLY A 783 -25.79 39.88 6.47
C GLY A 783 -26.22 40.88 7.55
N ARG A 784 -25.25 41.68 8.01
CA ARG A 784 -25.50 42.83 8.89
C ARG A 784 -24.91 44.09 8.29
N ALA A 785 -25.69 45.16 8.20
CA ALA A 785 -25.26 46.42 7.65
C ALA A 785 -25.59 47.59 8.59
N PHE A 786 -24.63 48.49 8.74
CA PHE A 786 -24.77 49.73 9.50
C PHE A 786 -24.27 50.90 8.67
N GLY A 787 -25.12 51.91 8.46
CA GLY A 787 -24.79 53.11 7.66
C GLY A 787 -23.83 54.00 8.44
N GLY A 788 -24.36 54.73 9.43
CA GLY A 788 -23.56 55.50 10.37
C GLY A 788 -24.02 56.94 10.48
N GLU A 789 -23.14 57.91 10.21
CA GLU A 789 -23.51 59.32 10.12
C GLU A 789 -23.58 59.75 8.65
N GLY A 790 -24.75 60.13 8.15
CA GLY A 790 -24.95 60.58 6.77
C GLY A 790 -26.30 60.14 6.23
N ASP A 791 -26.61 60.53 5.00
CA ASP A 791 -27.82 60.06 4.33
C ASP A 791 -27.45 58.79 3.53
N ASP A 792 -27.66 57.61 4.11
CA ASP A 792 -27.15 56.34 3.60
C ASP A 792 -28.19 55.58 2.75
N GLU A 793 -27.72 54.77 1.79
CA GLU A 793 -28.56 53.96 0.92
C GLU A 793 -28.25 52.46 1.06
N PHE A 794 -29.26 51.64 1.31
CA PHE A 794 -29.14 50.19 1.40
C PHE A 794 -29.97 49.52 0.32
N TYR A 795 -29.35 48.68 -0.51
CA TYR A 795 -29.99 47.94 -1.58
C TYR A 795 -29.96 46.44 -1.28
N VAL A 796 -31.10 45.87 -0.89
CA VAL A 796 -31.20 44.43 -0.64
C VAL A 796 -31.43 43.67 -1.94
N GLN A 797 -30.65 42.62 -2.15
CA GLN A 797 -30.72 41.72 -3.31
C GLN A 797 -31.53 40.44 -2.97
N GLU A 798 -31.30 39.36 -3.71
CA GLU A 798 -31.96 38.06 -3.51
C GLU A 798 -31.60 37.42 -2.15
N GLY A 799 -32.39 36.42 -1.71
CA GLY A 799 -32.20 35.67 -0.47
C GLY A 799 -32.73 36.38 0.79
N GLY A 800 -32.33 37.64 1.00
CA GLY A 800 -32.78 38.46 2.13
C GLY A 800 -32.13 38.09 3.47
N GLY A 801 -32.90 38.17 4.57
CA GLY A 801 -32.41 37.83 5.92
C GLY A 801 -31.49 38.88 6.57
N ASN A 802 -31.32 40.06 5.95
CA ASN A 802 -30.40 41.08 6.44
C ASN A 802 -30.92 41.81 7.67
N ILE A 803 -30.00 42.22 8.55
CA ILE A 803 -30.28 43.15 9.65
C ILE A 803 -29.62 44.49 9.35
N ILE A 804 -30.43 45.53 9.19
CA ILE A 804 -30.03 46.82 8.63
C ILE A 804 -30.32 47.93 9.64
N ALA A 805 -29.34 48.79 9.86
CA ALA A 805 -29.44 49.97 10.71
C ALA A 805 -28.91 51.19 9.95
N GLY A 806 -29.72 52.24 9.81
CA GLY A 806 -29.34 53.46 9.08
C GLY A 806 -28.37 54.32 9.89
N GLY A 807 -28.68 54.55 11.17
CA GLY A 807 -27.91 55.42 12.03
C GLY A 807 -28.51 56.83 12.10
N THR A 808 -27.74 57.86 11.74
CA THR A 808 -28.20 59.25 11.79
C THR A 808 -28.12 59.90 10.42
N GLY A 809 -29.25 60.43 9.95
CA GLY A 809 -29.37 61.11 8.67
C GLY A 809 -30.72 60.78 8.08
N ALA A 810 -30.93 61.06 6.79
CA ALA A 810 -32.13 60.66 6.06
C ALA A 810 -31.85 59.43 5.21
N ASP A 811 -32.07 58.25 5.80
CA ASP A 811 -31.62 56.98 5.22
C ASP A 811 -32.66 56.36 4.28
N GLN A 812 -32.17 55.63 3.27
CA GLN A 812 -32.99 54.94 2.29
C GLN A 812 -32.79 53.42 2.39
N PHE A 813 -33.84 52.70 2.80
CA PHE A 813 -33.82 51.25 2.90
C PHE A 813 -34.56 50.63 1.71
N TRP A 814 -33.87 50.33 0.61
CA TRP A 814 -34.42 49.61 -0.54
C TRP A 814 -34.56 48.12 -0.22
N ILE A 815 -35.58 47.81 0.58
CA ILE A 815 -35.87 46.49 1.16
C ILE A 815 -36.34 45.44 0.15
N LEU A 816 -36.62 45.86 -1.09
CA LEU A 816 -36.96 44.98 -2.19
C LEU A 816 -36.48 45.59 -3.52
N SER A 817 -35.52 44.92 -4.17
CA SER A 817 -34.97 45.33 -5.47
C SER A 817 -35.45 44.51 -6.67
N ASP A 818 -35.98 43.30 -6.45
CA ASP A 818 -36.36 42.34 -7.50
C ASP A 818 -37.68 41.62 -7.15
N ASP A 819 -37.93 40.42 -7.68
CA ASP A 819 -39.12 39.61 -7.41
C ASP A 819 -39.19 39.25 -5.91
N PRO A 820 -40.29 39.60 -5.20
CA PRO A 820 -40.51 39.21 -3.81
C PRO A 820 -40.34 37.71 -3.54
N ALA A 821 -40.60 36.85 -4.53
CA ALA A 821 -40.49 35.40 -4.39
C ALA A 821 -39.04 34.90 -4.24
N LEU A 822 -38.04 35.74 -4.54
CA LEU A 822 -36.62 35.44 -4.37
C LEU A 822 -36.08 35.82 -2.97
N LEU A 823 -36.94 36.35 -2.09
CA LEU A 823 -36.62 36.56 -0.67
C LEU A 823 -37.02 35.33 0.15
N ASP A 824 -36.03 34.51 0.50
CA ASP A 824 -36.23 33.34 1.37
C ASP A 824 -36.57 33.77 2.81
N THR A 825 -35.91 34.82 3.30
CA THR A 825 -36.11 35.37 4.64
C THR A 825 -36.34 36.89 4.58
N PRO A 826 -37.33 37.45 5.30
CA PRO A 826 -37.56 38.89 5.31
C PRO A 826 -36.40 39.65 5.97
N ASN A 827 -36.10 40.83 5.44
CA ASN A 827 -35.11 41.73 6.02
C ASN A 827 -35.63 42.40 7.28
N THR A 828 -34.75 42.86 8.16
CA THR A 828 -35.09 43.56 9.40
C THR A 828 -34.41 44.92 9.45
N VAL A 829 -35.21 45.99 9.44
CA VAL A 829 -34.72 47.36 9.69
C VAL A 829 -34.89 47.67 11.18
N VAL A 830 -33.83 48.12 11.85
CA VAL A 830 -33.82 48.15 13.33
C VAL A 830 -34.03 49.53 13.96
N ASP A 831 -33.87 50.62 13.22
CA ASP A 831 -33.85 51.98 13.75
C ASP A 831 -34.60 53.03 12.91
N PHE A 832 -35.49 52.58 12.00
CA PHE A 832 -36.28 53.46 11.11
C PHE A 832 -36.93 54.67 11.83
N GLU A 833 -36.61 55.88 11.36
CA GLU A 833 -37.17 57.16 11.83
C GLU A 833 -38.20 57.73 10.83
N MET A 834 -39.48 57.58 11.18
CA MET A 834 -40.59 58.09 10.36
C MET A 834 -40.51 59.60 10.10
N GLY A 835 -40.65 59.99 8.83
CA GLY A 835 -40.56 61.38 8.38
C GLY A 835 -39.13 61.89 8.18
N VAL A 836 -38.13 61.04 8.39
CA VAL A 836 -36.72 61.28 8.09
C VAL A 836 -36.26 60.24 7.06
N ASP A 837 -36.41 58.96 7.37
CA ASP A 837 -36.02 57.84 6.52
C ASP A 837 -37.13 57.43 5.56
N VAL A 838 -36.77 56.67 4.53
CA VAL A 838 -37.72 56.07 3.58
C VAL A 838 -37.46 54.59 3.33
N LEU A 839 -38.54 53.85 3.09
CA LEU A 839 -38.52 52.45 2.68
C LEU A 839 -38.71 52.35 1.16
N GLY A 840 -37.67 51.93 0.46
CA GLY A 840 -37.63 51.79 -0.99
C GLY A 840 -38.17 50.45 -1.47
N ILE A 841 -39.00 50.47 -2.51
CA ILE A 841 -39.45 49.29 -3.25
C ILE A 841 -39.30 49.58 -4.73
N GLN A 842 -38.57 48.75 -5.46
CA GLN A 842 -38.33 48.95 -6.89
C GLN A 842 -38.68 47.71 -7.71
N ASN A 843 -38.81 47.90 -9.03
CA ASN A 843 -38.99 46.83 -10.03
C ASN A 843 -40.30 46.01 -9.92
N GLN A 844 -41.33 46.55 -9.25
CA GLN A 844 -42.63 45.87 -9.09
C GLN A 844 -43.66 46.20 -10.19
N GLY A 845 -43.25 46.99 -11.19
CA GLY A 845 -44.08 47.43 -12.31
C GLY A 845 -44.62 48.85 -12.17
N ALA A 846 -44.93 49.49 -13.30
CA ALA A 846 -45.18 50.94 -13.39
C ALA A 846 -46.43 51.46 -12.65
N ASP A 847 -47.35 50.57 -12.25
CA ASP A 847 -48.56 50.91 -11.52
C ASP A 847 -48.47 50.54 -10.02
N PHE A 848 -47.34 49.96 -9.57
CA PHE A 848 -47.16 49.54 -8.18
C PHE A 848 -46.92 50.73 -7.26
N GLY A 849 -47.55 50.75 -6.09
CA GLY A 849 -47.35 51.78 -5.09
C GLY A 849 -47.86 51.40 -3.70
N PHE A 850 -48.02 52.41 -2.83
CA PHE A 850 -48.36 52.20 -1.42
C PHE A 850 -49.65 51.39 -1.18
N ASP A 851 -50.65 51.52 -2.07
CA ASP A 851 -51.93 50.81 -1.94
C ASP A 851 -51.79 49.28 -2.21
N ASP A 852 -50.67 48.83 -2.77
CA ASP A 852 -50.38 47.42 -3.04
C ASP A 852 -49.69 46.72 -1.85
N LEU A 853 -49.31 47.48 -0.81
CA LEU A 853 -48.66 46.96 0.39
C LEU A 853 -49.68 46.50 1.43
N ILE A 854 -49.35 45.41 2.13
CA ILE A 854 -50.10 44.93 3.29
C ILE A 854 -49.23 45.18 4.52
N LEU A 855 -49.67 46.13 5.35
CA LEU A 855 -48.99 46.51 6.60
C LEU A 855 -49.71 45.84 7.78
N GLY A 856 -48.98 45.07 8.58
CA GLY A 856 -49.54 44.34 9.71
C GLY A 856 -48.55 44.16 10.86
N GLY A 857 -48.87 44.71 12.03
CA GLY A 857 -47.98 44.63 13.19
C GLY A 857 -46.68 45.36 12.89
N ASN A 858 -45.57 44.63 12.77
CA ASN A 858 -44.27 45.16 12.39
C ASN A 858 -43.82 44.70 10.99
N GLU A 859 -44.70 44.04 10.23
CA GLU A 859 -44.38 43.44 8.94
C GLU A 859 -44.87 44.32 7.77
N ILE A 860 -44.11 44.27 6.68
CA ILE A 860 -44.46 44.82 5.37
C ILE A 860 -44.52 43.64 4.40
N MET A 861 -45.66 43.49 3.73
CA MET A 861 -45.93 42.36 2.84
C MET A 861 -46.41 42.82 1.45
N ILE A 862 -46.09 41.99 0.45
CA ILE A 862 -46.67 42.04 -0.90
C ILE A 862 -47.37 40.70 -1.14
N GLY A 863 -48.70 40.73 -1.31
CA GLY A 863 -49.50 39.50 -1.41
C GLY A 863 -49.42 38.66 -0.13
N SER A 864 -48.76 37.50 -0.19
CA SER A 864 -48.50 36.64 0.98
C SER A 864 -47.03 36.64 1.43
N GLN A 865 -46.15 37.33 0.70
CA GLN A 865 -44.72 37.37 0.99
C GLN A 865 -44.43 38.51 1.97
N THR A 866 -43.70 38.22 3.04
CA THR A 866 -43.15 39.26 3.92
C THR A 866 -41.80 39.68 3.36
N ILE A 867 -41.65 40.98 3.07
CA ILE A 867 -40.43 41.52 2.44
C ILE A 867 -39.52 42.19 3.48
N ALA A 868 -40.11 42.76 4.53
CA ALA A 868 -39.36 43.35 5.61
C ALA A 868 -40.14 43.34 6.93
N THR A 869 -39.39 43.43 8.03
CA THR A 869 -39.88 43.69 9.37
C THR A 869 -39.19 44.92 9.95
N LEU A 870 -39.94 45.74 10.68
CA LEU A 870 -39.39 46.92 11.38
C LEU A 870 -39.30 46.63 12.88
N ASN A 871 -38.09 46.60 13.43
CA ASN A 871 -37.94 46.29 14.85
C ASN A 871 -38.45 47.44 15.73
N GLY A 872 -39.33 47.13 16.68
CA GLY A 872 -39.85 48.13 17.63
C GLY A 872 -40.78 49.18 17.02
N PHE A 873 -41.19 49.04 15.76
CA PHE A 873 -42.04 49.98 15.05
C PHE A 873 -43.33 49.31 14.57
N ASP A 874 -44.48 49.96 14.76
CA ASP A 874 -45.79 49.48 14.28
C ASP A 874 -46.05 50.07 12.88
N THR A 875 -46.14 49.23 11.86
CA THR A 875 -46.28 49.65 10.46
C THR A 875 -47.62 50.35 10.18
N ALA A 876 -48.59 50.27 11.10
CA ALA A 876 -49.89 50.94 10.95
C ALA A 876 -49.82 52.49 10.93
N SER A 877 -48.71 53.09 11.38
CA SER A 877 -48.51 54.54 11.31
C SER A 877 -47.85 55.03 10.02
N LEU A 878 -47.34 54.13 9.18
CA LEU A 878 -46.68 54.51 7.93
C LEU A 878 -47.69 55.04 6.90
N THR A 879 -47.20 55.94 6.05
CA THR A 879 -47.93 56.59 4.97
C THR A 879 -47.16 56.49 3.67
N ALA A 880 -47.78 56.83 2.54
CA ALA A 880 -47.10 56.86 1.25
C ALA A 880 -45.89 57.82 1.18
N ALA A 881 -45.73 58.74 2.16
CA ALA A 881 -44.56 59.62 2.23
C ALA A 881 -43.33 58.94 2.86
N ASP A 882 -43.53 57.83 3.56
CA ASP A 882 -42.46 57.03 4.21
C ASP A 882 -41.89 55.97 3.25
N PHE A 883 -42.35 55.95 2.00
CA PHE A 883 -41.94 55.01 0.97
C PHE A 883 -41.44 55.72 -0.28
N ALA A 884 -40.45 55.11 -0.93
CA ALA A 884 -40.02 55.44 -2.27
C ALA A 884 -40.35 54.26 -3.21
N PHE A 885 -40.92 54.54 -4.38
CA PHE A 885 -41.26 53.53 -5.38
C PHE A 885 -40.52 53.86 -6.69
N MET A 886 -39.85 52.86 -7.28
CA MET A 886 -39.12 53.02 -8.55
C MET A 886 -39.47 51.98 -9.59
#